data_AF-A0AAD5YVT6-F1
#
_entry.id   AF-A0AAD5YVT6-F1
#
_cell.length_a   1.000
_cell.length_b   1.000
_cell.length_c   1.000
_cell.angle_alpha   90.00
_cell.angle_beta   90.00
_cell.angle_gamma   90.00
#
_symmetry.space_group_name_H-M   'P 1'
#
loop_
_entity.id
_entity.type
_entity.pdbx_description
1 polymer ?
#
loop_
_entity_poly.entity_id
_entity_poly.type
_entity_poly.pdbx_seq_one_letter_code
_entity_poly.pdbx_strand_id
1 'polypeptide(L)'
;MSVSAGALIWISVRPLIRLAAGVASGYLITKADIFPLVAARGAGQVALNITLPCLLFSKIISAFTTDNIKAFGPLVLVAIIYEVLGTLLAWIIKQFFWVPHRFRYGILVAGGWGNVGDLSTAVLLSLTGSAPFRGPADQNLAVAYISVFMLVFIITLFPFGIHRLLAWDFVGPDVEDNVVQARIKARRRRVFCFWREENKEPPPEQRREASRTDEEKAFGPGPTTHVASPTSMISAPDDSTTVTGNAQETTKTSPPADPATSPTTETAFLVHYLRLGLLHARAFIKGLFNPVSIAIYVALPVSLVPQLKALFMEVPGVNMPSAPDGQPPLAFIQDIATFIGAASIPIGLICLGSSLARLNVPMSQWRTLPLGAITWMAVGKLIIIPVIGVLISKALVQSGVLFKDDKVLVFISMFFSCLPTATTQVYLTQVYTSRQVRSFLRPIDWHVVGPVSTCSSQLNHRSSGVLEIPIENSQQLNEPWRGMVDKTTEAPILLPITHLNYLSPENGRLYETTRNVELAFIGAAIWEVLGTIGTDCKILTGGIKFRPVLLCYLFSRLFALLFALLSVLEKSDTSVRCEALQITKSVFGCLAITSASFLFLRRVQAIWAAYPTIVHAFSFLWLVNVGVTALVSRIGEISRLANTGYCVVEEVDIVPGILPAIANLVFDTAVLIFVSYWVSVGYLITEGENPSIGFSWSTMFLGRALPKLSKVVLKGGQQYYLIVLAFNTILLTLMLIPRASPQLRVMFAAPTVVVTSAMACRVHRGLLTEGISTTVEAISLHFTQPTCDDHMSAQDTARISTSGHQSIQNSVV
;
A
#
# COMPACT_ATOMS: atom_id res chain seq x y z
N MET A 1 38.07 7.58 -26.01
CA MET A 1 36.93 7.31 -26.93
C MET A 1 35.89 8.38 -26.71
N SER A 2 35.42 9.05 -27.76
CA SER A 2 34.30 9.99 -27.68
C SER A 2 32.99 9.23 -27.64
N VAL A 3 32.24 9.34 -26.53
CA VAL A 3 30.88 8.79 -26.46
C VAL A 3 29.99 9.58 -27.41
N SER A 4 29.18 8.88 -28.22
CA SER A 4 28.21 9.53 -29.12
C SER A 4 27.26 10.44 -28.34
N ALA A 5 26.96 11.62 -28.87
CA ALA A 5 26.03 12.56 -28.24
C ALA A 5 24.65 11.92 -28.00
N GLY A 6 24.19 11.06 -28.92
CA GLY A 6 22.94 10.30 -28.77
C GLY A 6 23.00 9.31 -27.60
N ALA A 7 24.14 8.66 -27.37
CA ALA A 7 24.33 7.76 -26.22
C ALA A 7 24.35 8.53 -24.89
N LEU A 8 25.02 9.69 -24.83
CA LEU A 8 25.01 10.58 -23.66
C LEU A 8 23.60 11.09 -23.34
N ILE A 9 22.84 11.52 -24.34
CA ILE A 9 21.44 11.93 -24.20
C ILE A 9 20.59 10.75 -23.69
N TRP A 10 20.71 9.57 -24.30
CA TRP A 10 19.94 8.38 -23.89
C TRP A 10 20.23 7.95 -22.45
N ILE A 11 21.50 7.88 -22.04
CA ILE A 11 21.92 7.56 -20.67
C ILE A 11 21.34 8.57 -19.67
N SER A 12 21.29 9.85 -20.04
CA SER A 12 20.75 10.93 -19.19
C SER A 12 19.22 10.92 -19.12
N VAL A 13 18.53 10.60 -20.22
CA VAL A 13 17.07 10.65 -20.34
C VAL A 13 16.40 9.37 -19.82
N ARG A 14 17.03 8.20 -19.92
CA ARG A 14 16.47 6.91 -19.49
C ARG A 14 15.98 6.89 -18.02
N PRO A 15 16.72 7.42 -17.02
CA PRO A 15 16.21 7.54 -15.65
C PRO A 15 15.02 8.50 -15.54
N LEU A 16 15.03 9.61 -16.29
CA LEU A 16 13.95 10.60 -16.30
C LEU A 16 12.65 10.02 -16.86
N ILE A 17 12.70 9.20 -17.92
CA ILE A 17 11.53 8.49 -18.45
C ILE A 17 10.90 7.59 -17.38
N ARG A 18 11.72 6.84 -16.62
CA ARG A 18 11.22 5.96 -15.54
C ARG A 18 10.51 6.75 -14.45
N LEU A 19 11.05 7.90 -14.05
CA LEU A 19 10.38 8.79 -13.09
C LEU A 19 9.09 9.39 -13.66
N ALA A 20 9.15 9.93 -14.89
CA ALA A 20 8.03 10.57 -15.55
C ALA A 20 6.85 9.60 -15.73
N ALA A 21 7.12 8.33 -16.10
CA ALA A 21 6.09 7.29 -16.17
C ALA A 21 5.42 7.01 -14.82
N GLY A 22 6.18 6.96 -13.73
CA GLY A 22 5.64 6.77 -12.37
C GLY A 22 4.82 7.96 -11.85
N VAL A 23 5.18 9.19 -12.23
CA VAL A 23 4.38 10.39 -11.92
C VAL A 23 3.15 10.48 -12.83
N ALA A 24 3.28 10.16 -14.12
CA ALA A 24 2.20 10.20 -15.08
C ALA A 24 1.12 9.15 -14.76
N SER A 25 1.48 7.93 -14.34
CA SER A 25 0.50 6.93 -13.92
C SER A 25 -0.32 7.42 -12.73
N GLY A 26 0.32 7.97 -11.69
CA GLY A 26 -0.35 8.59 -10.53
C GLY A 26 -1.25 9.78 -10.90
N TYR A 27 -0.84 10.59 -11.88
CA TYR A 27 -1.64 11.68 -12.41
C TYR A 27 -2.90 11.16 -13.14
N LEU A 28 -2.73 10.20 -14.06
CA LEU A 28 -3.81 9.64 -14.87
C LEU A 28 -4.86 8.92 -14.02
N ILE A 29 -4.47 8.03 -13.10
CA ILE A 29 -5.43 7.35 -12.22
C ILE A 29 -6.16 8.30 -11.27
N THR A 30 -5.56 9.46 -10.98
CA THR A 30 -6.21 10.51 -10.17
C THR A 30 -7.17 11.35 -11.00
N LYS A 31 -6.86 11.65 -12.26
CA LYS A 31 -7.80 12.30 -13.19
C LYS A 31 -8.96 11.40 -13.61
N ALA A 32 -8.77 10.08 -13.59
CA ALA A 32 -9.81 9.08 -13.76
C ALA A 32 -10.64 8.80 -12.49
N ASP A 33 -10.40 9.54 -11.40
CA ASP A 33 -11.01 9.39 -10.06
C ASP A 33 -10.87 8.01 -9.39
N ILE A 34 -9.99 7.14 -9.92
CA ILE A 34 -9.69 5.81 -9.37
C ILE A 34 -8.86 5.94 -8.07
N PHE A 35 -8.06 7.00 -7.94
CA PHE A 35 -7.14 7.21 -6.81
C PHE A 35 -7.50 8.46 -5.98
N PRO A 36 -8.58 8.40 -5.16
CA PRO A 36 -9.04 9.51 -4.32
C PRO A 36 -8.00 9.91 -3.26
N LEU A 37 -8.15 11.09 -2.65
CA LEU A 37 -7.20 11.60 -1.65
C LEU A 37 -7.04 10.66 -0.43
N VAL A 38 -8.07 9.87 -0.11
CA VAL A 38 -8.00 8.84 0.93
C VAL A 38 -7.06 7.68 0.51
N ALA A 39 -7.13 7.25 -0.75
CA ALA A 39 -6.22 6.23 -1.29
C ALA A 39 -4.77 6.73 -1.34
N ALA A 40 -4.54 7.98 -1.75
CA ALA A 40 -3.22 8.60 -1.72
C ALA A 40 -2.63 8.65 -0.28
N ARG A 41 -3.45 8.99 0.72
CA ARG A 41 -3.02 8.95 2.14
C ARG A 41 -2.70 7.54 2.62
N GLY A 42 -3.53 6.54 2.28
CA GLY A 42 -3.28 5.14 2.61
C GLY A 42 -2.00 4.63 1.97
N ALA A 43 -1.76 4.96 0.71
CA ALA A 43 -0.51 4.66 0.00
C ALA A 43 0.71 5.33 0.68
N GLY A 44 0.59 6.58 1.13
CA GLY A 44 1.62 7.26 1.94
C GLY A 44 1.89 6.60 3.30
N GLN A 45 0.86 6.04 3.96
CA GLN A 45 1.02 5.27 5.20
C GLN A 45 1.70 3.91 4.96
N VAL A 46 1.33 3.20 3.89
CA VAL A 46 2.02 1.96 3.46
C VAL A 46 3.48 2.25 3.09
N ALA A 47 3.73 3.38 2.41
CA ALA A 47 5.07 3.82 2.09
C ALA A 47 5.93 4.00 3.35
N LEU A 48 5.43 4.77 4.32
CA LEU A 48 6.16 5.09 5.55
C LEU A 48 6.33 3.91 6.51
N ASN A 49 5.32 3.05 6.65
CA ASN A 49 5.30 2.02 7.70
C ASN A 49 5.78 0.64 7.24
N ILE A 50 5.82 0.38 5.93
CA ILE A 50 6.14 -0.94 5.36
C ILE A 50 7.25 -0.82 4.31
N THR A 51 7.00 -0.19 3.17
CA THR A 51 7.93 -0.29 2.04
C THR A 51 9.23 0.49 2.26
N LEU A 52 9.18 1.65 2.91
CA LEU A 52 10.39 2.41 3.25
C LEU A 52 11.27 1.65 4.26
N PRO A 53 10.77 1.16 5.42
CA PRO A 53 11.54 0.26 6.30
C PRO A 53 12.22 -0.91 5.57
N CYS A 54 11.49 -1.63 4.70
CA CYS A 54 12.03 -2.76 3.94
C CYS A 54 13.10 -2.35 2.92
N LEU A 55 12.89 -1.23 2.21
CA LEU A 55 13.85 -0.64 1.27
C LEU A 55 15.14 -0.24 2.00
N LEU A 56 15.04 0.28 3.21
CA LEU A 56 16.21 0.69 3.99
C LEU A 56 16.96 -0.49 4.59
N PHE A 57 16.25 -1.48 5.16
CA PHE A 57 16.84 -2.72 5.67
C PHE A 57 17.66 -3.43 4.58
N SER A 58 17.05 -3.68 3.42
CA SER A 58 17.69 -4.38 2.31
C SER A 58 18.90 -3.64 1.73
N LYS A 59 18.83 -2.30 1.63
CA LYS A 59 19.96 -1.46 1.16
C LYS A 59 21.09 -1.39 2.18
N ILE A 60 20.82 -1.26 3.49
CA ILE A 60 21.88 -1.17 4.50
C ILE A 60 22.64 -2.51 4.61
N ILE A 61 21.94 -3.65 4.68
CA ILE A 61 22.59 -4.96 4.80
C ILE A 61 23.47 -5.26 3.59
N SER A 62 22.98 -5.02 2.37
CA SER A 62 23.76 -5.26 1.15
C SER A 62 24.98 -4.34 1.04
N ALA A 63 24.83 -3.05 1.36
CA ALA A 63 25.80 -2.02 1.03
C ALA A 63 26.91 -1.78 2.07
N PHE A 64 26.69 -2.06 3.36
CA PHE A 64 27.70 -1.83 4.41
C PHE A 64 28.65 -3.05 4.54
N THR A 65 29.96 -2.81 4.53
CA THR A 65 31.02 -3.82 4.76
C THR A 65 32.12 -3.25 5.66
N THR A 66 32.86 -4.13 6.34
CA THR A 66 33.98 -3.76 7.22
C THR A 66 35.13 -3.07 6.50
N ASP A 67 35.37 -3.44 5.24
CA ASP A 67 36.55 -2.98 4.48
C ASP A 67 36.44 -1.50 4.10
N ASN A 68 35.22 -1.05 3.79
CA ASN A 68 34.94 0.30 3.30
C ASN A 68 34.60 1.29 4.42
N ILE A 69 34.53 0.84 5.68
CA ILE A 69 34.05 1.66 6.81
C ILE A 69 34.87 2.94 7.05
N LYS A 70 36.16 2.93 6.71
CA LYS A 70 37.07 4.09 6.83
C LYS A 70 36.62 5.28 5.97
N ALA A 71 35.94 5.03 4.85
CA ALA A 71 35.41 6.07 3.98
C ALA A 71 34.07 6.65 4.46
N PHE A 72 33.36 5.99 5.40
CA PHE A 72 32.02 6.41 5.81
C PHE A 72 32.05 7.69 6.68
N GLY A 73 33.07 7.88 7.52
CA GLY A 73 33.22 9.08 8.35
C GLY A 73 33.22 10.39 7.54
N PRO A 74 34.11 10.53 6.53
CA PRO A 74 34.10 11.67 5.61
C PRO A 74 32.76 11.87 4.88
N LEU A 75 32.09 10.80 4.47
CA LEU A 75 30.77 10.89 3.82
C LEU A 75 29.67 11.41 4.74
N VAL A 76 29.65 10.97 6.00
CA VAL A 76 28.72 11.49 7.02
C VAL A 76 28.93 13.00 7.22
N LEU A 77 30.18 13.46 7.27
CA LEU A 77 30.50 14.89 7.37
C LEU A 77 30.00 15.67 6.15
N VAL A 78 30.24 15.19 4.93
CA VAL A 78 29.76 15.83 3.68
C VAL A 78 28.23 15.87 3.64
N ALA A 79 27.55 14.80 4.04
CA ALA A 79 26.09 14.74 4.11
C ALA A 79 25.51 15.82 5.04
N ILE A 80 26.06 15.95 6.25
CA ILE A 80 25.64 16.96 7.24
C ILE A 80 25.90 18.38 6.70
N ILE A 81 27.05 18.63 6.07
CA ILE A 81 27.38 19.94 5.47
C ILE A 81 26.33 20.33 4.43
N TYR A 82 25.88 19.40 3.56
CA TYR A 82 24.87 19.69 2.55
C TYR A 82 23.45 19.85 3.12
N GLU A 83 23.06 19.08 4.13
CA GLU A 83 21.77 19.29 4.83
C GLU A 83 21.72 20.67 5.50
N VAL A 84 22.82 21.08 6.15
CA VAL A 84 22.95 22.42 6.76
C VAL A 84 22.95 23.51 5.70
N LEU A 85 23.76 23.40 4.64
CA LEU A 85 23.85 24.39 3.56
C LEU A 85 22.49 24.58 2.85
N GLY A 86 21.79 23.49 2.54
CA GLY A 86 20.47 23.52 1.93
C GLY A 86 19.41 24.16 2.85
N THR A 87 19.48 23.88 4.15
CA THR A 87 18.57 24.47 5.15
C THR A 87 18.83 25.97 5.34
N LEU A 88 20.10 26.38 5.40
CA LEU A 88 20.52 27.78 5.48
C LEU A 88 20.06 28.56 4.25
N LEU A 89 20.24 28.01 3.05
CA LEU A 89 19.79 28.64 1.81
C LEU A 89 18.27 28.84 1.77
N ALA A 90 17.50 27.83 2.17
CA ALA A 90 16.04 27.95 2.28
C ALA A 90 15.61 28.94 3.37
N TRP A 91 16.36 29.04 4.47
CA TRP A 91 16.13 30.05 5.50
C TRP A 91 16.38 31.47 4.97
N ILE A 92 17.47 31.70 4.23
CA ILE A 92 17.75 32.96 3.54
C ILE A 92 16.62 33.31 2.56
N ILE A 93 16.21 32.36 1.72
CA ILE A 93 15.09 32.53 0.77
C ILE A 93 13.81 32.97 1.51
N LYS A 94 13.50 32.34 2.64
CA LYS A 94 12.34 32.67 3.50
C LYS A 94 12.44 34.05 4.18
N GLN A 95 13.64 34.64 4.34
CA GLN A 95 13.76 36.02 4.84
C GLN A 95 13.40 37.06 3.76
N PHE A 96 13.85 36.82 2.53
CA PHE A 96 13.63 37.76 1.43
C PHE A 96 12.27 37.57 0.76
N PHE A 97 11.86 36.34 0.47
CA PHE A 97 10.66 36.04 -0.30
C PHE A 97 9.46 35.65 0.58
N TRP A 98 8.28 35.96 0.06
CA TRP A 98 7.00 35.52 0.61
C TRP A 98 6.89 33.99 0.49
N VAL A 99 6.42 33.34 1.56
CA VAL A 99 6.11 31.89 1.62
C VAL A 99 4.77 31.73 2.36
N PRO A 100 3.82 30.91 1.85
CA PRO A 100 2.54 30.66 2.51
C PRO A 100 2.68 30.13 3.94
N HIS A 101 1.72 30.46 4.81
CA HIS A 101 1.78 30.06 6.22
C HIS A 101 1.88 28.54 6.40
N ARG A 102 1.17 27.78 5.57
CA ARG A 102 1.15 26.30 5.53
C ARG A 102 2.35 25.66 4.79
N PHE A 103 3.41 26.41 4.52
CA PHE A 103 4.67 25.89 3.98
C PHE A 103 5.92 26.52 4.62
N ARG A 104 5.75 27.13 5.82
CA ARG A 104 6.79 27.92 6.50
C ARG A 104 7.98 27.08 6.97
N TYR A 105 7.79 25.82 7.30
CA TYR A 105 8.84 24.87 7.69
C TYR A 105 9.11 23.86 6.57
N GLY A 106 8.10 23.50 5.79
CA GLY A 106 8.22 22.68 4.58
C GLY A 106 9.27 23.22 3.61
N ILE A 107 9.35 24.55 3.41
CA ILE A 107 10.42 25.15 2.58
C ILE A 107 11.83 24.90 3.15
N LEU A 108 12.00 24.88 4.47
CA LEU A 108 13.31 24.65 5.11
C LEU A 108 13.75 23.19 4.92
N VAL A 109 12.84 22.25 5.15
CA VAL A 109 13.12 20.83 4.94
C VAL A 109 13.30 20.54 3.44
N ALA A 110 12.57 21.22 2.54
CA ALA A 110 12.78 21.17 1.10
C ALA A 110 14.18 21.66 0.66
N GLY A 111 14.72 22.62 1.41
CA GLY A 111 16.10 23.09 1.30
C GLY A 111 17.12 22.01 1.69
N GLY A 112 17.09 21.53 2.93
CA GLY A 112 18.07 20.59 3.47
C GLY A 112 18.03 19.20 2.83
N TRP A 113 16.87 18.56 2.79
CA TRP A 113 16.76 17.13 2.47
C TRP A 113 16.63 16.90 0.96
N GLY A 114 17.74 16.50 0.34
CA GLY A 114 17.83 16.10 -1.07
C GLY A 114 17.32 14.68 -1.35
N ASN A 115 16.97 14.39 -2.60
CA ASN A 115 16.48 13.08 -3.04
C ASN A 115 17.64 12.08 -3.20
N VAL A 116 18.09 11.56 -2.05
CA VAL A 116 19.19 10.61 -1.88
C VAL A 116 18.81 9.15 -2.22
N GLY A 117 17.52 8.88 -2.47
CA GLY A 117 17.00 7.55 -2.79
C GLY A 117 17.38 7.04 -4.20
N ASP A 118 16.53 6.17 -4.75
CA ASP A 118 16.89 5.40 -5.97
C ASP A 118 17.03 6.21 -7.26
N LEU A 119 16.65 7.51 -7.27
CA LEU A 119 17.00 8.41 -8.36
C LEU A 119 18.53 8.58 -8.46
N SER A 120 19.16 8.99 -7.35
CA SER A 120 20.62 9.08 -7.28
C SER A 120 21.26 7.73 -7.57
N THR A 121 20.76 6.64 -6.96
CA THR A 121 21.30 5.29 -7.17
C THR A 121 21.28 4.86 -8.64
N ALA A 122 20.17 5.07 -9.36
CA ALA A 122 20.05 4.67 -10.76
C ALA A 122 20.98 5.48 -11.69
N VAL A 123 21.13 6.78 -11.44
CA VAL A 123 22.07 7.62 -12.20
C VAL A 123 23.50 7.20 -11.91
N LEU A 124 23.85 7.03 -10.64
CA LEU A 124 25.21 6.73 -10.22
C LEU A 124 25.69 5.37 -10.73
N LEU A 125 24.87 4.32 -10.59
CA LEU A 125 25.16 2.98 -11.11
C LEU A 125 25.39 3.00 -12.64
N SER A 126 24.66 3.84 -13.37
CA SER A 126 24.83 3.99 -14.81
C SER A 126 26.16 4.66 -15.17
N LEU A 127 26.61 5.61 -14.34
CA LEU A 127 27.85 6.37 -14.55
C LEU A 127 29.10 5.58 -14.10
N THR A 128 29.09 4.94 -12.92
CA THR A 128 30.23 4.16 -12.42
C THR A 128 30.39 2.81 -13.13
N GLY A 129 29.36 2.36 -13.85
CA GLY A 129 29.46 1.23 -14.79
C GLY A 129 30.27 1.54 -16.07
N SER A 130 30.64 2.80 -16.31
CA SER A 130 31.33 3.26 -17.54
C SER A 130 32.70 3.86 -17.23
N ALA A 131 33.63 3.79 -18.18
CA ALA A 131 34.90 4.52 -18.09
C ALA A 131 34.63 6.03 -17.89
N PRO A 132 35.33 6.73 -16.97
CA PRO A 132 36.64 6.39 -16.39
C PRO A 132 36.64 5.51 -15.13
N PHE A 133 35.49 5.00 -14.70
CA PHE A 133 35.37 4.10 -13.54
C PHE A 133 35.64 2.63 -13.92
N ARG A 134 35.95 1.79 -12.93
CA ARG A 134 36.32 0.36 -13.07
C ARG A 134 35.11 -0.59 -13.17
N GLY A 135 33.96 -0.11 -13.66
CA GLY A 135 32.78 -0.94 -13.90
C GLY A 135 32.19 -1.53 -12.60
N PRO A 136 31.94 -2.86 -12.52
CA PRO A 136 31.20 -3.47 -11.40
C PRO A 136 31.78 -3.20 -10.01
N ALA A 137 33.10 -3.10 -9.87
CA ALA A 137 33.74 -2.79 -8.58
C ALA A 137 33.35 -1.40 -8.07
N ASP A 138 33.46 -0.38 -8.94
CA ASP A 138 33.10 1.00 -8.62
C ASP A 138 31.57 1.19 -8.52
N GLN A 139 30.77 0.33 -9.16
CA GLN A 139 29.31 0.26 -8.94
C GLN A 139 28.96 -0.20 -7.52
N ASN A 140 29.58 -1.29 -7.04
CA ASN A 140 29.34 -1.79 -5.69
C ASN A 140 29.81 -0.79 -4.62
N LEU A 141 30.97 -0.17 -4.83
CA LEU A 141 31.48 0.90 -3.96
C LEU A 141 30.57 2.13 -3.97
N ALA A 142 30.02 2.49 -5.13
CA ALA A 142 29.05 3.57 -5.24
C ALA A 142 27.75 3.30 -4.47
N VAL A 143 27.23 2.06 -4.49
CA VAL A 143 26.07 1.66 -3.68
C VAL A 143 26.38 1.75 -2.18
N ALA A 144 27.58 1.31 -1.75
CA ALA A 144 28.06 1.49 -0.38
C ALA A 144 28.02 2.98 0.02
N TYR A 145 28.62 3.86 -0.78
CA TYR A 145 28.71 5.29 -0.45
C TYR A 145 27.36 6.02 -0.50
N ILE A 146 26.48 5.70 -1.46
CA ILE A 146 25.10 6.21 -1.47
C ILE A 146 24.37 5.82 -0.17
N SER A 147 24.53 4.58 0.29
CA SER A 147 23.81 4.09 1.47
C SER A 147 24.21 4.81 2.77
N VAL A 148 25.41 5.39 2.85
CA VAL A 148 25.83 6.28 3.95
C VAL A 148 25.05 7.60 3.92
N PHE A 149 24.92 8.23 2.74
CA PHE A 149 24.07 9.43 2.62
C PHE A 149 22.60 9.11 2.91
N MET A 150 22.10 7.94 2.46
CA MET A 150 20.74 7.49 2.82
C MET A 150 20.62 7.39 4.34
N LEU A 151 21.58 6.74 5.02
CA LEU A 151 21.59 6.58 6.46
C LEU A 151 21.49 7.93 7.19
N VAL A 152 22.33 8.91 6.82
CA VAL A 152 22.27 10.27 7.41
C VAL A 152 20.89 10.90 7.17
N PHE A 153 20.43 10.93 5.91
CA PHE A 153 19.12 11.46 5.53
C PHE A 153 17.98 10.89 6.39
N ILE A 154 18.00 9.58 6.67
CA ILE A 154 16.94 8.92 7.43
C ILE A 154 17.06 9.23 8.93
N ILE A 155 18.28 9.19 9.49
CA ILE A 155 18.53 9.47 10.91
C ILE A 155 18.15 10.91 11.25
N THR A 156 18.50 11.87 10.39
CA THR A 156 18.15 13.28 10.59
C THR A 156 16.65 13.52 10.34
N LEU A 157 16.03 12.85 9.36
CA LEU A 157 14.60 13.02 9.08
C LEU A 157 13.69 12.40 10.15
N PHE A 158 13.96 11.17 10.59
CA PHE A 158 13.07 10.38 11.45
C PHE A 158 13.47 10.41 12.95
N PRO A 159 14.54 9.76 13.45
CA PRO A 159 14.99 9.87 14.84
C PRO A 159 15.11 11.30 15.38
N PHE A 160 15.78 12.20 14.66
CA PHE A 160 15.93 13.61 15.09
C PHE A 160 14.64 14.44 14.95
N GLY A 161 13.55 13.85 14.45
CA GLY A 161 12.22 14.45 14.48
C GLY A 161 11.95 15.53 13.44
N ILE A 162 12.84 15.76 12.48
CA ILE A 162 12.68 16.79 11.42
C ILE A 162 11.39 16.62 10.62
N HIS A 163 10.91 15.39 10.41
CA HIS A 163 9.59 15.12 9.82
C HIS A 163 8.43 15.83 10.55
N ARG A 164 8.56 16.18 11.83
CA ARG A 164 7.58 16.96 12.61
C ARG A 164 7.57 18.46 12.29
N LEU A 165 8.65 19.00 11.73
CA LEU A 165 8.65 20.38 11.21
C LEU A 165 7.59 20.54 10.11
N LEU A 166 7.39 19.53 9.26
CA LEU A 166 6.29 19.50 8.28
C LEU A 166 4.92 19.48 8.97
N ALA A 167 4.78 18.76 10.09
CA ALA A 167 3.52 18.74 10.84
C ALA A 167 3.18 20.12 11.43
N TRP A 168 4.17 20.92 11.84
CA TRP A 168 3.97 22.28 12.35
C TRP A 168 3.46 23.28 11.31
N ASP A 169 3.54 22.99 10.02
CA ASP A 169 2.90 23.82 8.98
C ASP A 169 1.36 23.72 9.01
N PHE A 170 0.82 22.66 9.61
CA PHE A 170 -0.62 22.44 9.77
C PHE A 170 -1.13 22.85 11.17
N VAL A 171 -0.28 23.46 12.01
CA VAL A 171 -0.60 23.89 13.38
C VAL A 171 -0.70 25.42 13.46
N GLY A 172 -1.93 25.89 13.66
CA GLY A 172 -2.27 27.30 13.85
C GLY A 172 -3.65 27.65 13.28
N PRO A 173 -4.17 28.87 13.54
CA PRO A 173 -5.24 29.45 12.74
C PRO A 173 -4.75 29.72 11.31
N ASP A 174 -5.66 29.67 10.34
CA ASP A 174 -5.32 30.01 8.96
C ASP A 174 -5.06 31.51 8.82
N VAL A 175 -3.88 31.86 8.29
CA VAL A 175 -3.45 33.24 8.06
C VAL A 175 -3.48 33.53 6.57
N GLU A 176 -4.25 34.54 6.18
CA GLU A 176 -4.39 34.96 4.78
C GLU A 176 -3.05 35.44 4.16
N ASP A 177 -2.93 35.25 2.84
CA ASP A 177 -1.69 35.49 2.13
C ASP A 177 -1.32 37.00 2.03
N ASN A 178 -2.32 37.87 1.94
CA ASN A 178 -2.17 39.33 2.03
C ASN A 178 -1.39 39.78 3.29
N VAL A 179 -1.67 39.20 4.46
CA VAL A 179 -1.10 39.59 5.76
C VAL A 179 0.37 39.22 5.84
N VAL A 180 0.73 37.98 5.50
CA VAL A 180 2.14 37.56 5.56
C VAL A 180 2.94 38.17 4.39
N GLN A 181 2.32 38.54 3.25
CA GLN A 181 2.96 39.37 2.21
C GLN A 181 3.28 40.78 2.72
N ALA A 182 2.33 41.43 3.42
CA ALA A 182 2.53 42.75 4.01
C ALA A 182 3.68 42.74 5.04
N ARG A 183 3.76 41.71 5.89
CA ARG A 183 4.87 41.52 6.85
C ARG A 183 6.23 41.42 6.16
N ILE A 184 6.34 40.68 5.06
CA ILE A 184 7.59 40.58 4.28
C ILE A 184 7.93 41.91 3.59
N LYS A 185 6.95 42.61 3.00
CA LYS A 185 7.15 43.94 2.41
C LYS A 185 7.66 44.95 3.46
N ALA A 186 7.11 44.93 4.67
CA ALA A 186 7.56 45.77 5.78
C ALA A 186 8.96 45.40 6.29
N ARG A 187 9.30 44.09 6.36
CA ARG A 187 10.66 43.64 6.69
C ARG A 187 11.68 44.09 5.63
N ARG A 188 11.40 43.88 4.34
CA ARG A 188 12.23 44.38 3.23
C ARG A 188 12.48 45.88 3.35
N ARG A 189 11.42 46.69 3.55
CA ARG A 189 11.54 48.14 3.71
C ARG A 189 12.49 48.53 4.85
N ARG A 190 12.40 47.88 6.02
CA ARG A 190 13.32 48.15 7.15
C ARG A 190 14.78 47.85 6.79
N VAL A 191 15.07 46.71 6.16
CA VAL A 191 16.42 46.37 5.72
C VAL A 191 16.94 47.38 4.68
N PHE A 192 16.14 47.74 3.67
CA PHE A 192 16.53 48.73 2.66
C PHE A 192 16.67 50.17 3.20
N CYS A 193 15.94 50.54 4.27
CA CYS A 193 16.11 51.87 4.89
C CYS A 193 17.39 51.94 5.74
N PHE A 194 17.70 50.88 6.50
CA PHE A 194 18.94 50.78 7.29
C PHE A 194 20.19 50.97 6.40
N TRP A 195 20.24 50.25 5.27
CA TRP A 195 21.30 50.41 4.25
C TRP A 195 21.33 51.79 3.57
N ARG A 196 20.28 52.60 3.67
CA ARG A 196 20.22 53.96 3.13
C ARG A 196 20.67 55.03 4.13
N GLU A 197 20.57 54.76 5.43
CA GLU A 197 21.12 55.63 6.48
C GLU A 197 22.62 55.40 6.69
N GLU A 198 23.11 54.17 6.55
CA GLU A 198 24.55 53.83 6.63
C GLU A 198 25.38 54.44 5.47
N ASN A 199 24.73 54.83 4.36
CA ASN A 199 25.36 55.49 3.20
C ASN A 199 25.19 57.02 3.18
N LYS A 200 24.92 57.67 4.32
CA LYS A 200 25.02 59.12 4.46
C LYS A 200 26.33 59.49 5.17
N GLU A 201 27.25 60.09 4.44
CA GLU A 201 28.36 60.83 5.05
C GLU A 201 27.82 61.95 5.95
N PRO A 202 28.49 62.27 7.08
CA PRO A 202 28.15 63.45 7.85
C PRO A 202 28.43 64.71 7.03
N PRO A 203 27.56 65.74 7.09
CA PRO A 203 27.75 66.96 6.31
C PRO A 203 29.02 67.72 6.75
N PRO A 204 29.75 68.37 5.82
CA PRO A 204 31.02 69.01 6.13
C PRO A 204 30.86 70.28 6.96
N GLU A 205 31.74 70.44 7.95
CA GLU A 205 31.81 71.62 8.82
C GLU A 205 32.67 72.72 8.15
N GLN A 206 32.05 73.80 7.65
CA GLN A 206 32.76 75.02 7.23
C GLN A 206 32.18 76.32 7.84
N ARG A 207 32.79 76.64 8.98
CA ARG A 207 33.02 77.92 9.68
C ARG A 207 32.70 79.27 8.97
N ARG A 208 31.77 80.02 9.60
CA ARG A 208 31.71 81.48 9.93
C ARG A 208 31.93 82.58 8.86
N GLU A 209 30.99 83.56 8.84
CA GLU A 209 31.12 85.04 9.05
C GLU A 209 29.87 85.77 8.46
N ALA A 210 29.36 86.94 8.89
CA ALA A 210 29.48 87.75 10.12
C ALA A 210 28.30 88.79 10.21
N SER A 211 28.16 89.48 11.36
CA SER A 211 27.40 90.74 11.65
C SER A 211 25.89 90.86 11.31
N ARG A 212 24.93 90.92 12.25
CA ARG A 212 24.58 91.94 13.30
C ARG A 212 23.57 93.02 12.82
N THR A 213 22.77 93.52 13.77
CA THR A 213 21.69 94.56 13.73
C THR A 213 20.26 94.01 13.54
N ASP A 214 19.19 94.50 14.20
CA ASP A 214 18.98 95.23 15.47
C ASP A 214 17.46 95.11 15.85
N GLU A 215 17.07 95.36 17.12
CA GLU A 215 15.70 95.79 17.57
C GLU A 215 14.47 94.86 17.26
N GLU A 216 13.26 94.94 17.85
CA GLU A 216 12.71 95.53 19.09
C GLU A 216 11.38 94.80 19.54
N LYS A 217 11.16 94.73 20.87
CA LYS A 217 9.92 94.54 21.70
C LYS A 217 8.53 94.10 21.13
N ALA A 218 8.02 93.02 21.74
CA ALA A 218 6.85 92.93 22.66
C ALA A 218 5.35 92.93 22.23
N PHE A 219 4.58 92.24 23.11
CA PHE A 219 3.15 92.37 23.50
C PHE A 219 2.04 91.69 22.66
N GLY A 220 1.04 91.12 23.36
CA GLY A 220 -0.18 90.49 22.80
C GLY A 220 -1.35 91.49 22.64
N PRO A 221 -2.65 91.08 22.54
CA PRO A 221 -3.28 89.85 23.06
C PRO A 221 -4.22 89.12 22.06
N GLY A 222 -5.03 88.15 22.54
CA GLY A 222 -6.09 87.47 21.76
C GLY A 222 -7.45 88.21 21.76
N PRO A 223 -8.52 87.59 21.22
CA PRO A 223 -9.62 87.21 22.12
C PRO A 223 -10.31 85.85 21.81
N THR A 224 -11.22 85.47 22.73
CA THR A 224 -11.86 84.15 22.92
C THR A 224 -13.36 84.09 22.59
N THR A 225 -13.88 82.88 22.32
CA THR A 225 -15.26 82.46 22.72
C THR A 225 -15.31 80.92 22.85
N HIS A 226 -15.25 80.34 24.07
CA HIS A 226 -16.38 79.71 24.83
C HIS A 226 -16.84 78.32 24.29
N VAL A 227 -17.09 77.23 25.06
CA VAL A 227 -17.37 76.98 26.51
C VAL A 227 -16.69 75.66 26.99
N ALA A 228 -16.59 75.40 28.30
CA ALA A 228 -15.86 74.28 28.95
C ALA A 228 -16.73 73.13 29.54
N SER A 229 -16.05 72.04 29.98
CA SER A 229 -16.52 70.83 30.72
C SER A 229 -17.07 71.13 32.14
N PRO A 230 -17.72 70.19 32.92
CA PRO A 230 -17.05 69.05 33.61
C PRO A 230 -17.95 67.76 33.86
N THR A 231 -17.46 66.50 33.96
CA THR A 231 -16.94 65.69 35.12
C THR A 231 -17.95 64.85 35.97
N SER A 232 -17.51 63.64 36.38
CA SER A 232 -17.83 62.80 37.58
C SER A 232 -19.01 61.78 37.71
N MET A 233 -18.60 60.54 38.04
CA MET A 233 -18.97 59.61 39.15
C MET A 233 -20.36 58.94 39.35
N ILE A 234 -20.27 57.60 39.52
CA ILE A 234 -20.84 56.68 40.56
C ILE A 234 -22.27 56.94 41.11
N SER A 235 -23.18 55.97 40.91
CA SER A 235 -24.12 55.47 41.95
C SER A 235 -24.97 54.25 41.51
N ALA A 236 -25.28 53.36 42.46
CA ALA A 236 -26.44 52.44 42.50
C ALA A 236 -27.45 53.00 43.55
N PRO A 237 -28.61 52.39 43.93
CA PRO A 237 -29.18 51.06 43.60
C PRO A 237 -30.73 51.05 43.35
N ASP A 238 -31.33 49.85 43.28
CA ASP A 238 -32.75 49.42 43.54
C ASP A 238 -33.93 50.17 42.82
N ASP A 239 -35.17 49.66 42.64
CA ASP A 239 -35.97 48.61 43.32
C ASP A 239 -37.17 48.13 42.43
N SER A 240 -37.77 46.98 42.81
CA SER A 240 -39.23 46.65 42.79
C SER A 240 -40.01 46.06 41.58
N THR A 241 -40.31 44.74 41.74
CA THR A 241 -41.60 43.98 41.60
C THR A 241 -42.38 43.93 40.24
N THR A 242 -43.11 42.86 39.84
CA THR A 242 -43.76 41.72 40.58
C THR A 242 -44.01 40.47 39.68
N VAL A 243 -43.80 39.24 40.21
CA VAL A 243 -44.58 37.95 40.09
C VAL A 243 -45.16 37.50 38.71
N THR A 244 -45.05 36.26 38.21
CA THR A 244 -44.76 34.88 38.73
C THR A 244 -43.51 34.23 38.07
N GLY A 245 -43.04 33.01 38.41
CA GLY A 245 -43.37 32.11 39.54
C GLY A 245 -43.79 30.66 39.18
N ASN A 246 -42.89 29.67 39.34
CA ASN A 246 -43.19 28.25 39.66
C ASN A 246 -41.97 27.59 40.35
N ALA A 247 -42.20 26.83 41.42
CA ALA A 247 -41.19 26.10 42.20
C ALA A 247 -40.86 24.72 41.55
N GLN A 248 -39.91 23.88 41.98
CA GLN A 248 -39.25 23.63 43.28
C GLN A 248 -37.83 23.04 43.00
N GLU A 249 -36.91 22.68 43.91
CA GLU A 249 -36.95 22.43 45.37
C GLU A 249 -35.57 22.73 46.03
N THR A 250 -35.19 22.01 47.09
CA THR A 250 -34.02 22.13 47.98
C THR A 250 -32.82 21.24 47.54
N THR A 251 -31.56 21.51 47.89
CA THR A 251 -31.02 21.46 49.28
C THR A 251 -29.66 22.16 49.43
N LYS A 252 -29.40 22.72 50.62
CA LYS A 252 -28.20 23.49 51.02
C LYS A 252 -27.01 22.58 51.41
N THR A 253 -25.78 23.10 51.39
CA THR A 253 -24.86 23.22 52.57
C THR A 253 -23.59 23.98 52.17
N SER A 254 -23.05 24.80 53.09
CA SER A 254 -21.89 25.71 52.92
C SER A 254 -20.69 25.30 53.83
N PRO A 255 -19.52 25.96 53.79
CA PRO A 255 -18.21 25.31 54.04
C PRO A 255 -17.57 25.66 55.40
N PRO A 256 -16.33 25.17 55.65
CA PRO A 256 -15.31 25.91 56.41
C PRO A 256 -14.04 26.20 55.57
N ALA A 257 -13.19 27.10 56.07
CA ALA A 257 -12.18 27.83 55.29
C ALA A 257 -10.70 27.48 55.61
N ASP A 258 -9.84 27.76 54.62
CA ASP A 258 -8.43 28.20 54.73
C ASP A 258 -7.35 27.23 55.30
N PRO A 259 -6.04 27.40 54.97
CA PRO A 259 -5.36 28.61 54.48
C PRO A 259 -4.50 28.50 53.21
N ALA A 260 -4.03 29.66 52.74
CA ALA A 260 -3.21 29.83 51.56
C ALA A 260 -1.72 29.43 51.74
N THR A 261 -1.08 28.97 50.66
CA THR A 261 0.37 29.10 50.45
C THR A 261 0.65 29.17 48.94
N SER A 262 1.05 30.34 48.45
CA SER A 262 1.42 30.54 47.04
C SER A 262 2.87 30.11 46.78
N PRO A 263 3.16 29.21 45.81
CA PRO A 263 4.53 28.83 45.49
C PRO A 263 5.26 29.97 44.75
N THR A 264 6.55 30.15 45.09
CA THR A 264 7.41 31.20 44.53
C THR A 264 7.69 31.01 43.04
N THR A 265 7.74 32.13 42.30
CA THR A 265 7.79 32.21 40.83
C THR A 265 8.92 31.39 40.19
N GLU A 266 10.07 31.24 40.86
CA GLU A 266 11.21 30.46 40.35
C GLU A 266 10.91 28.96 40.22
N THR A 267 10.14 28.39 41.15
CA THR A 267 9.76 26.97 41.12
C THR A 267 8.89 26.66 39.90
N ALA A 268 8.03 27.59 39.50
CA ALA A 268 7.19 27.46 38.31
C ALA A 268 8.00 27.45 37.01
N PHE A 269 9.06 28.28 36.90
CA PHE A 269 9.96 28.27 35.75
C PHE A 269 10.74 26.95 35.64
N LEU A 270 11.33 26.47 36.73
CA LEU A 270 12.14 25.24 36.71
C LEU A 270 11.26 24.00 36.39
N VAL A 271 10.05 23.93 36.97
CA VAL A 271 9.05 22.90 36.63
C VAL A 271 8.56 23.04 35.18
N HIS A 272 8.43 24.26 34.65
CA HIS A 272 8.08 24.46 33.23
C HIS A 272 9.18 23.93 32.29
N TYR A 273 10.45 24.27 32.53
CA TYR A 273 11.57 23.75 31.74
C TYR A 273 11.73 22.23 31.86
N LEU A 274 11.56 21.66 33.06
CA LEU A 274 11.57 20.21 33.25
C LEU A 274 10.41 19.51 32.52
N ARG A 275 9.19 20.06 32.58
CA ARG A 275 8.04 19.54 31.81
C ARG A 275 8.26 19.68 30.31
N LEU A 276 8.83 20.79 29.85
CA LEU A 276 9.14 21.01 28.43
C LEU A 276 10.22 20.03 27.95
N GLY A 277 11.27 19.81 28.74
CA GLY A 277 12.30 18.79 28.51
C GLY A 277 11.73 17.37 28.48
N LEU A 278 10.87 17.02 29.44
CA LEU A 278 10.20 15.72 29.50
C LEU A 278 9.25 15.49 28.30
N LEU A 279 8.56 16.54 27.83
CA LEU A 279 7.72 16.47 26.63
C LEU A 279 8.57 16.28 25.36
N HIS A 280 9.68 17.00 25.22
CA HIS A 280 10.62 16.81 24.11
C HIS A 280 11.27 15.42 24.15
N ALA A 281 11.69 14.95 25.33
CA ALA A 281 12.23 13.60 25.53
C ALA A 281 11.20 12.52 25.20
N ARG A 282 9.95 12.62 25.68
CA ARG A 282 8.87 11.67 25.36
C ARG A 282 8.55 11.67 23.87
N ALA A 283 8.60 12.83 23.22
CA ALA A 283 8.43 12.94 21.77
C ALA A 283 9.63 12.32 21.02
N PHE A 284 10.87 12.55 21.45
CA PHE A 284 12.07 11.94 20.89
C PHE A 284 12.05 10.41 21.02
N ILE A 285 11.75 9.89 22.21
CA ILE A 285 11.59 8.44 22.48
C ILE A 285 10.53 7.81 21.56
N LYS A 286 9.37 8.45 21.39
CA LYS A 286 8.36 7.99 20.40
C LYS A 286 8.85 8.05 18.95
N GLY A 287 9.84 8.88 18.62
CA GLY A 287 10.49 8.91 17.32
C GLY A 287 11.42 7.72 17.09
N LEU A 288 12.11 7.23 18.13
CA LEU A 288 12.98 6.05 18.06
C LEU A 288 12.21 4.77 17.71
N PHE A 289 10.95 4.65 18.11
CA PHE A 289 10.08 3.51 17.79
C PHE A 289 9.34 3.63 16.44
N ASN A 290 9.76 4.53 15.55
CA ASN A 290 9.28 4.54 14.17
C ASN A 290 9.76 3.27 13.43
N PRO A 291 8.93 2.57 12.64
CA PRO A 291 9.35 1.38 11.90
C PRO A 291 10.59 1.60 11.02
N VAL A 292 10.77 2.82 10.48
CA VAL A 292 11.97 3.23 9.74
C VAL A 292 13.23 3.23 10.61
N SER A 293 13.11 3.68 11.86
CA SER A 293 14.21 3.71 12.83
C SER A 293 14.55 2.30 13.33
N ILE A 294 13.52 1.48 13.60
CA ILE A 294 13.70 0.06 13.98
C ILE A 294 14.45 -0.69 12.88
N ALA A 295 14.08 -0.51 11.61
CA ALA A 295 14.78 -1.12 10.48
C ALA A 295 16.28 -0.77 10.45
N ILE A 296 16.65 0.49 10.75
CA ILE A 296 18.06 0.91 10.87
C ILE A 296 18.76 0.24 12.06
N TYR A 297 18.12 0.22 13.23
CA TYR A 297 18.72 -0.36 14.45
C TYR A 297 18.94 -1.87 14.36
N VAL A 298 18.19 -2.58 13.52
CA VAL A 298 18.45 -3.99 13.21
C VAL A 298 19.45 -4.14 12.07
N ALA A 299 19.31 -3.38 10.98
CA ALA A 299 20.16 -3.54 9.80
C ALA A 299 21.63 -3.14 10.03
N LEU A 300 21.89 -2.10 10.84
CA LEU A 300 23.27 -1.66 11.10
C LEU A 300 24.11 -2.74 11.82
N PRO A 301 23.71 -3.27 13.00
CA PRO A 301 24.46 -4.36 13.65
C PRO A 301 24.61 -5.60 12.77
N VAL A 302 23.53 -6.00 12.05
CA VAL A 302 23.57 -7.13 11.12
C VAL A 302 24.60 -6.90 10.01
N SER A 303 24.69 -5.69 9.46
CA SER A 303 25.63 -5.37 8.37
C SER A 303 27.09 -5.20 8.82
N LEU A 304 27.32 -4.77 10.07
CA LEU A 304 28.65 -4.48 10.61
C LEU A 304 29.34 -5.71 11.22
N VAL A 305 28.59 -6.75 11.62
CA VAL A 305 29.14 -8.01 12.13
C VAL A 305 29.15 -9.04 10.98
N PRO A 306 30.32 -9.44 10.44
CA PRO A 306 30.38 -10.31 9.27
C PRO A 306 29.64 -11.64 9.42
N GLN A 307 29.64 -12.23 10.62
CA GLN A 307 28.89 -13.46 10.92
C GLN A 307 27.36 -13.27 10.89
N LEU A 308 26.85 -12.11 11.32
CA LEU A 308 25.42 -11.81 11.20
C LEU A 308 25.06 -11.49 9.74
N LYS A 309 25.93 -10.80 8.99
CA LYS A 309 25.72 -10.51 7.57
C LYS A 309 25.68 -11.80 6.73
N ALA A 310 26.58 -12.76 7.03
CA ALA A 310 26.65 -14.07 6.39
C ALA A 310 25.37 -14.91 6.51
N LEU A 311 24.47 -14.55 7.43
CA LEU A 311 23.18 -15.20 7.62
C LEU A 311 22.13 -14.72 6.59
N PHE A 312 22.27 -13.51 6.06
CA PHE A 312 21.33 -12.88 5.10
C PHE A 312 21.83 -12.83 3.66
N MET A 313 23.15 -12.88 3.45
CA MET A 313 23.78 -12.90 2.13
C MET A 313 25.18 -13.52 2.22
N GLU A 314 25.71 -14.01 1.11
CA GLU A 314 27.07 -14.56 1.08
C GLU A 314 28.12 -13.48 1.39
N VAL A 315 29.06 -13.81 2.28
CA VAL A 315 30.16 -12.92 2.70
C VAL A 315 31.48 -13.67 2.53
N PRO A 316 32.44 -13.15 1.73
CA PRO A 316 33.74 -13.78 1.57
C PRO A 316 34.47 -13.98 2.91
N GLY A 317 35.00 -15.18 3.15
CA GLY A 317 35.79 -15.50 4.35
C GLY A 317 35.00 -15.89 5.59
N VAL A 318 33.66 -15.97 5.54
CA VAL A 318 32.83 -16.53 6.62
C VAL A 318 32.12 -17.79 6.11
N ASN A 319 32.34 -18.92 6.77
CA ASN A 319 31.59 -20.15 6.48
C ASN A 319 30.31 -20.20 7.34
N MET A 320 29.16 -20.29 6.69
CA MET A 320 27.84 -20.43 7.31
C MET A 320 27.12 -21.61 6.62
N PRO A 321 26.50 -22.56 7.35
CA PRO A 321 25.73 -23.63 6.73
C PRO A 321 24.57 -23.07 5.88
N SER A 322 24.51 -23.47 4.62
CA SER A 322 23.41 -23.13 3.71
C SER A 322 22.09 -23.76 4.16
N ALA A 323 20.98 -23.12 3.79
CA ALA A 323 19.65 -23.70 3.80
C ALA A 323 19.49 -24.77 2.67
N PRO A 324 18.38 -25.55 2.66
CA PRO A 324 18.16 -26.61 1.67
C PRO A 324 18.09 -26.16 0.19
N ASP A 325 17.97 -24.86 -0.05
CA ASP A 325 18.00 -24.21 -1.37
C ASP A 325 19.43 -23.79 -1.81
N GLY A 326 20.44 -24.03 -0.97
CA GLY A 326 21.83 -23.64 -1.19
C GLY A 326 22.18 -22.21 -0.73
N GLN A 327 21.19 -21.41 -0.32
CA GLN A 327 21.39 -20.01 0.06
C GLN A 327 21.65 -19.81 1.56
N PRO A 328 22.09 -18.61 2.00
CA PRO A 328 22.16 -18.26 3.42
C PRO A 328 20.82 -18.43 4.16
N PRO A 329 20.80 -18.93 5.42
CA PRO A 329 19.55 -19.31 6.11
C PRO A 329 18.46 -18.24 6.27
N LEU A 330 18.81 -16.94 6.25
CA LEU A 330 17.86 -15.82 6.29
C LEU A 330 17.84 -15.01 4.98
N ALA A 331 18.37 -15.53 3.87
CA ALA A 331 18.31 -14.89 2.56
C ALA A 331 16.88 -14.51 2.15
N PHE A 332 15.90 -15.38 2.47
CA PHE A 332 14.48 -15.10 2.24
C PHE A 332 13.98 -13.80 2.91
N ILE A 333 14.53 -13.39 4.06
CA ILE A 333 14.16 -12.12 4.71
C ILE A 333 14.71 -10.93 3.90
N GLN A 334 15.95 -11.05 3.41
CA GLN A 334 16.58 -10.05 2.56
C GLN A 334 15.85 -9.93 1.21
N ASP A 335 15.37 -11.03 0.64
CA ASP A 335 14.57 -11.05 -0.59
C ASP A 335 13.18 -10.43 -0.38
N ILE A 336 12.47 -10.80 0.69
CA ILE A 336 11.20 -10.17 1.08
C ILE A 336 11.37 -8.65 1.26
N ALA A 337 12.42 -8.23 1.97
CA ALA A 337 12.71 -6.83 2.21
C ALA A 337 13.06 -6.08 0.90
N THR A 338 13.78 -6.73 -0.02
CA THR A 338 14.12 -6.17 -1.33
C THR A 338 12.88 -6.05 -2.23
N PHE A 339 12.04 -7.08 -2.28
CA PHE A 339 10.80 -7.13 -3.05
C PHE A 339 9.78 -6.08 -2.59
N ILE A 340 9.48 -6.05 -1.27
CA ILE A 340 8.58 -5.05 -0.68
C ILE A 340 9.19 -3.65 -0.77
N GLY A 341 10.51 -3.53 -0.58
CA GLY A 341 11.24 -2.27 -0.64
C GLY A 341 11.20 -1.61 -2.02
N ALA A 342 11.25 -2.41 -3.09
CA ALA A 342 11.18 -1.92 -4.48
C ALA A 342 9.88 -1.14 -4.80
N ALA A 343 8.79 -1.39 -4.06
CA ALA A 343 7.53 -0.65 -4.20
C ALA A 343 7.56 0.78 -3.63
N SER A 344 8.54 1.11 -2.77
CA SER A 344 8.60 2.40 -2.07
C SER A 344 8.70 3.61 -3.03
N ILE A 345 9.56 3.52 -4.06
CA ILE A 345 9.74 4.63 -5.01
C ILE A 345 8.54 4.79 -5.95
N PRO A 346 8.00 3.73 -6.60
CA PRO A 346 6.79 3.84 -7.40
C PRO A 346 5.61 4.42 -6.62
N ILE A 347 5.38 3.99 -5.37
CA ILE A 347 4.32 4.54 -4.52
C ILE A 347 4.54 6.05 -4.28
N GLY A 348 5.77 6.46 -3.96
CA GLY A 348 6.11 7.88 -3.77
C GLY A 348 5.87 8.73 -5.03
N LEU A 349 6.22 8.22 -6.22
CA LEU A 349 6.00 8.91 -7.50
C LEU A 349 4.52 8.96 -7.89
N ILE A 350 3.76 7.89 -7.64
CA ILE A 350 2.31 7.86 -7.84
C ILE A 350 1.62 8.88 -6.93
N CYS A 351 2.04 8.99 -5.66
CA CYS A 351 1.53 10.00 -4.73
C CYS A 351 1.88 11.43 -5.17
N LEU A 352 3.08 11.66 -5.72
CA LEU A 352 3.44 12.93 -6.35
C LEU A 352 2.55 13.24 -7.56
N GLY A 353 2.36 12.29 -8.47
CA GLY A 353 1.46 12.41 -9.62
C GLY A 353 0.03 12.76 -9.21
N SER A 354 -0.49 12.11 -8.16
CA SER A 354 -1.81 12.41 -7.61
C SER A 354 -1.92 13.83 -7.04
N SER A 355 -0.86 14.34 -6.41
CA SER A 355 -0.80 15.73 -5.93
C SER A 355 -0.88 16.72 -7.08
N LEU A 356 -0.12 16.48 -8.16
CA LEU A 356 -0.11 17.30 -9.35
C LEU A 356 -1.46 17.27 -10.09
N ALA A 357 -2.13 16.12 -10.15
CA ALA A 357 -3.48 16.01 -10.73
C ALA A 357 -4.55 16.80 -9.96
N ARG A 358 -4.34 17.03 -8.66
CA ARG A 358 -5.22 17.81 -7.77
C ARG A 358 -4.90 19.30 -7.76
N LEU A 359 -3.73 19.71 -8.26
CA LEU A 359 -3.34 21.10 -8.38
C LEU A 359 -4.10 21.77 -9.53
N ASN A 360 -5.25 22.36 -9.23
CA ASN A 360 -6.03 23.15 -10.20
C ASN A 360 -5.83 24.65 -9.93
N VAL A 361 -4.78 25.24 -10.52
CA VAL A 361 -4.52 26.69 -10.45
C VAL A 361 -4.71 27.27 -11.86
N PRO A 362 -5.83 27.99 -12.14
CA PRO A 362 -6.04 28.61 -13.45
C PRO A 362 -4.94 29.64 -13.72
N MET A 363 -4.53 29.80 -14.98
CA MET A 363 -3.41 30.66 -15.38
C MET A 363 -3.52 32.11 -14.86
N SER A 364 -4.75 32.63 -14.74
CA SER A 364 -5.02 33.95 -14.15
C SER A 364 -4.54 34.11 -12.70
N GLN A 365 -4.50 33.02 -11.92
CA GLN A 365 -4.09 33.01 -10.52
C GLN A 365 -2.59 32.72 -10.32
N TRP A 366 -1.80 32.47 -11.37
CA TRP A 366 -0.37 32.19 -11.19
C TRP A 366 0.41 33.35 -10.55
N ARG A 367 -0.11 34.58 -10.63
CA ARG A 367 0.44 35.77 -9.96
C ARG A 367 0.27 35.76 -8.43
N THR A 368 -0.60 34.92 -7.85
CA THR A 368 -0.75 34.80 -6.39
C THR A 368 0.22 33.79 -5.78
N LEU A 369 0.79 32.90 -6.58
CA LEU A 369 1.77 31.90 -6.14
C LEU A 369 3.07 32.57 -5.65
N PRO A 370 3.82 31.94 -4.72
CA PRO A 370 5.11 32.45 -4.23
C PRO A 370 6.25 32.26 -5.26
N LEU A 371 6.07 32.74 -6.49
CA LEU A 371 6.97 32.53 -7.62
C LEU A 371 8.42 32.88 -7.28
N GLY A 372 8.67 34.01 -6.60
CA GLY A 372 10.02 34.40 -6.18
C GLY A 372 10.70 33.39 -5.24
N ALA A 373 9.96 32.78 -4.31
CA ALA A 373 10.50 31.72 -3.47
C ALA A 373 10.75 30.43 -4.26
N ILE A 374 9.82 30.05 -5.15
CA ILE A 374 9.96 28.85 -6.01
C ILE A 374 11.18 28.98 -6.91
N THR A 375 11.33 30.10 -7.63
CA THR A 375 12.46 30.35 -8.54
C THR A 375 13.78 30.41 -7.78
N TRP A 376 13.86 31.11 -6.63
CA TRP A 376 15.12 31.19 -5.89
C TRP A 376 15.48 29.89 -5.16
N MET A 377 14.50 29.05 -4.77
CA MET A 377 14.75 27.66 -4.34
C MET A 377 15.31 26.80 -5.48
N ALA A 378 14.75 26.91 -6.69
CA ALA A 378 15.21 26.14 -7.84
C ALA A 378 16.63 26.55 -8.27
N VAL A 379 16.90 27.84 -8.43
CA VAL A 379 18.26 28.38 -8.71
C VAL A 379 19.22 28.00 -7.58
N GLY A 380 18.77 28.11 -6.33
CA GLY A 380 19.53 27.73 -5.15
C GLY A 380 20.01 26.28 -5.19
N LYS A 381 19.08 25.32 -5.35
CA LYS A 381 19.42 23.88 -5.33
C LYS A 381 20.05 23.35 -6.61
N LEU A 382 19.76 23.94 -7.77
CA LEU A 382 20.21 23.40 -9.07
C LEU A 382 21.42 24.15 -9.66
N ILE A 383 21.81 25.30 -9.11
CA ILE A 383 22.97 26.08 -9.59
C ILE A 383 23.91 26.42 -8.42
N ILE A 384 23.40 27.08 -7.36
CA ILE A 384 24.25 27.61 -6.29
C ILE A 384 24.88 26.49 -5.44
N ILE A 385 24.07 25.56 -4.92
CA ILE A 385 24.57 24.44 -4.11
C ILE A 385 25.54 23.54 -4.91
N PRO A 386 25.29 23.16 -6.17
CA PRO A 386 26.25 22.43 -7.00
C PRO A 386 27.63 23.09 -7.12
N VAL A 387 27.68 24.39 -7.41
CA VAL A 387 28.94 25.14 -7.53
C VAL A 387 29.68 25.14 -6.20
N ILE A 388 28.98 25.42 -5.10
CA ILE A 388 29.55 25.38 -3.74
C ILE A 388 30.00 23.96 -3.36
N GLY A 389 29.24 22.93 -3.71
CA GLY A 389 29.55 21.53 -3.42
C GLY A 389 30.81 21.02 -4.12
N VAL A 390 31.06 21.45 -5.36
CA VAL A 390 32.34 21.19 -6.05
C VAL A 390 33.50 21.89 -5.36
N LEU A 391 33.32 23.12 -4.88
CA LEU A 391 34.36 23.85 -4.13
C LEU A 391 34.64 23.19 -2.77
N ILE A 392 33.60 22.84 -2.01
CA ILE A 392 33.70 22.12 -0.73
C ILE A 392 34.39 20.77 -0.93
N SER A 393 33.99 19.99 -1.93
CA SER A 393 34.59 18.69 -2.22
C SER A 393 36.08 18.81 -2.58
N LYS A 394 36.46 19.84 -3.36
CA LYS A 394 37.88 20.13 -3.65
C LYS A 394 38.66 20.54 -2.40
N ALA A 395 38.09 21.40 -1.55
CA ALA A 395 38.72 21.83 -0.30
C ALA A 395 38.92 20.65 0.67
N LEU A 396 37.94 19.75 0.78
CA LEU A 396 38.03 18.54 1.61
C LEU A 396 39.05 17.51 1.08
N VAL A 397 39.26 17.44 -0.24
CA VAL A 397 40.38 16.65 -0.82
C VAL A 397 41.72 17.31 -0.52
N GLN A 398 41.81 18.64 -0.56
CA GLN A 398 43.04 19.37 -0.22
C GLN A 398 43.40 19.28 1.28
N SER A 399 42.41 19.24 2.16
CA SER A 399 42.62 19.06 3.61
C SER A 399 42.88 17.62 4.04
N GLY A 400 42.88 16.66 3.11
CA GLY A 400 43.10 15.23 3.39
C GLY A 400 41.90 14.51 4.02
N VAL A 401 40.75 15.16 4.16
CA VAL A 401 39.52 14.55 4.71
C VAL A 401 38.86 13.59 3.71
N LEU A 402 38.91 13.92 2.40
CA LEU A 402 38.50 13.03 1.33
C LEU A 402 39.73 12.38 0.69
N PHE A 403 39.76 11.05 0.64
CA PHE A 403 40.85 10.29 0.03
C PHE A 403 40.93 10.56 -1.48
N LYS A 404 42.00 11.23 -1.92
CA LYS A 404 42.22 11.63 -3.32
C LYS A 404 42.30 10.45 -4.30
N ASP A 405 42.75 9.30 -3.82
CA ASP A 405 42.89 8.07 -4.61
C ASP A 405 41.54 7.42 -4.93
N ASP A 406 40.53 7.68 -4.09
CA ASP A 406 39.17 7.21 -4.31
C ASP A 406 38.35 8.21 -5.15
N LYS A 407 38.42 8.01 -6.45
CA LYS A 407 37.67 8.81 -7.44
C LYS A 407 36.16 8.64 -7.29
N VAL A 408 35.67 7.51 -6.77
CA VAL A 408 34.23 7.26 -6.58
C VAL A 408 33.75 8.10 -5.40
N LEU A 409 34.44 8.06 -4.26
CA LEU A 409 34.17 8.88 -3.07
C LEU A 409 34.08 10.38 -3.40
N VAL A 410 35.06 10.90 -4.13
CA VAL A 410 35.11 12.32 -4.52
C VAL A 410 34.00 12.67 -5.51
N PHE A 411 33.73 11.82 -6.50
CA PHE A 411 32.66 12.04 -7.48
C PHE A 411 31.27 12.06 -6.82
N ILE A 412 31.01 11.14 -5.89
CA ILE A 412 29.75 11.07 -5.15
C ILE A 412 29.58 12.29 -4.27
N SER A 413 30.64 12.69 -3.55
CA SER A 413 30.63 13.91 -2.74
C SER A 413 30.27 15.15 -3.55
N MET A 414 30.68 15.24 -4.83
CA MET A 414 30.25 16.31 -5.73
C MET A 414 28.80 16.12 -6.20
N PHE A 415 28.45 14.94 -6.71
CA PHE A 415 27.13 14.64 -7.28
C PHE A 415 25.99 14.87 -6.27
N PHE A 416 26.21 14.58 -4.99
CA PHE A 416 25.20 14.71 -3.95
C PHE A 416 24.80 16.16 -3.63
N SER A 417 25.62 17.15 -4.04
CA SER A 417 25.24 18.56 -3.99
C SER A 417 24.20 18.96 -5.06
N CYS A 418 24.00 18.12 -6.08
CA CYS A 418 23.09 18.36 -7.21
C CYS A 418 21.69 17.78 -7.03
N LEU A 419 21.38 17.18 -5.87
CA LEU A 419 20.13 16.44 -5.69
C LEU A 419 18.92 17.37 -5.57
N PRO A 420 17.83 17.11 -6.32
CA PRO A 420 16.58 17.84 -6.15
C PRO A 420 15.98 17.56 -4.76
N THR A 421 14.98 18.33 -4.33
CA THR A 421 14.25 18.08 -3.07
C THR A 421 13.68 16.65 -3.01
N ALA A 422 13.76 16.03 -1.83
CA ALA A 422 13.28 14.66 -1.62
C ALA A 422 11.77 14.51 -1.86
N THR A 423 11.39 13.54 -2.70
CA THR A 423 9.99 13.14 -2.93
C THR A 423 9.30 12.68 -1.64
N THR A 424 10.07 12.21 -0.65
CA THR A 424 9.64 11.89 0.72
C THR A 424 8.77 12.96 1.38
N GLN A 425 9.02 14.23 1.09
CA GLN A 425 8.26 15.34 1.68
C GLN A 425 6.82 15.39 1.17
N VAL A 426 6.56 14.85 -0.03
CA VAL A 426 5.24 14.85 -0.66
C VAL A 426 4.30 13.87 0.03
N TYR A 427 4.75 12.64 0.33
CA TYR A 427 3.91 11.72 1.12
C TYR A 427 3.81 12.13 2.60
N LEU A 428 4.87 12.69 3.20
CA LEU A 428 4.79 13.22 4.57
C LEU A 428 3.74 14.34 4.69
N THR A 429 3.75 15.31 3.77
CA THR A 429 2.73 16.38 3.75
C THR A 429 1.32 15.86 3.49
N GLN A 430 1.13 14.87 2.60
CA GLN A 430 -0.18 14.22 2.39
C GLN A 430 -0.73 13.57 3.66
N VAL A 431 0.12 12.88 4.43
CA VAL A 431 -0.26 12.26 5.71
C VAL A 431 -0.62 13.33 6.75
N TYR A 432 0.19 14.39 6.89
CA TYR A 432 -0.06 15.47 7.87
C TYR A 432 -1.21 16.42 7.52
N THR A 433 -1.62 16.52 6.25
CA THR A 433 -2.75 17.37 5.82
C THR A 433 -4.12 16.88 6.38
N SER A 434 -4.18 15.70 6.99
CA SER A 434 -5.42 15.14 7.54
C SER A 434 -5.86 15.83 8.84
N ARG A 435 -7.11 16.35 8.87
CA ARG A 435 -7.71 17.05 10.04
C ARG A 435 -7.71 16.20 11.33
N GLN A 436 -7.59 14.88 11.21
CA GLN A 436 -7.62 13.91 12.30
C GLN A 436 -6.37 13.97 13.21
N VAL A 437 -5.27 14.59 12.76
CA VAL A 437 -4.07 14.82 13.60
C VAL A 437 -4.32 15.91 14.67
N ARG A 438 -5.41 16.67 14.60
CA ARG A 438 -5.82 17.66 15.62
C ARG A 438 -6.22 17.03 16.97
N SER A 439 -6.34 15.70 17.07
CA SER A 439 -6.40 14.97 18.35
C SER A 439 -5.04 14.44 18.81
N PHE A 440 -4.11 14.15 17.90
CA PHE A 440 -2.77 13.63 18.23
C PHE A 440 -1.79 14.73 18.70
N LEU A 441 -2.05 15.99 18.34
CA LEU A 441 -1.23 17.15 18.70
C LEU A 441 -1.85 18.08 19.78
N ARG A 442 -3.01 17.73 20.34
CA ARG A 442 -3.54 18.45 21.51
C ARG A 442 -2.99 17.84 22.81
N PRO A 443 -2.60 18.66 23.80
CA PRO A 443 -2.59 18.20 25.19
C PRO A 443 -3.98 17.65 25.52
N ILE A 444 -4.04 16.47 26.10
CA ILE A 444 -5.31 15.87 26.51
C ILE A 444 -5.68 16.48 27.86
N ASP A 445 -6.59 17.46 27.83
CA ASP A 445 -7.32 17.88 29.03
C ASP A 445 -8.24 16.73 29.46
N TRP A 446 -8.11 16.33 30.73
CA TRP A 446 -8.55 15.04 31.26
C TRP A 446 -9.82 15.18 32.12
N HIS A 447 -10.82 15.91 31.63
CA HIS A 447 -12.11 16.02 32.32
C HIS A 447 -13.26 15.51 31.45
N VAL A 448 -13.47 14.19 31.54
CA VAL A 448 -14.75 13.47 31.77
C VAL A 448 -14.43 11.99 31.52
N VAL A 449 -14.21 11.25 32.61
CA VAL A 449 -14.21 9.78 32.63
C VAL A 449 -15.16 9.36 33.75
N GLY A 450 -16.14 8.53 33.42
CA GLY A 450 -17.00 7.86 34.39
C GLY A 450 -18.35 7.44 33.80
N PRO A 451 -18.87 6.24 34.10
CA PRO A 451 -18.11 5.06 34.54
C PRO A 451 -18.60 3.70 33.99
N VAL A 452 -17.70 2.69 34.01
CA VAL A 452 -17.98 1.24 34.27
C VAL A 452 -18.83 0.49 33.19
N SER A 453 -18.43 -0.70 32.72
CA SER A 453 -18.03 -1.85 33.52
C SER A 453 -16.83 -2.69 33.02
N THR A 454 -16.18 -3.30 34.01
CA THR A 454 -15.01 -4.21 33.92
C THR A 454 -15.37 -5.58 34.49
N CYS A 455 -14.91 -6.65 33.84
CA CYS A 455 -14.34 -7.91 34.40
C CYS A 455 -14.18 -8.88 33.20
N SER A 456 -13.02 -9.44 32.86
CA SER A 456 -11.98 -10.10 33.67
C SER A 456 -12.45 -11.42 34.30
N SER A 457 -12.12 -12.53 33.64
CA SER A 457 -11.95 -13.84 34.27
C SER A 457 -10.71 -14.52 33.66
N GLN A 458 -9.71 -14.77 34.51
CA GLN A 458 -8.66 -15.74 34.21
C GLN A 458 -9.22 -17.16 34.38
N LEU A 459 -8.69 -18.13 33.64
CA LEU A 459 -8.47 -19.47 34.18
C LEU A 459 -7.24 -20.08 33.49
N ASN A 460 -6.36 -20.68 34.28
CA ASN A 460 -4.98 -21.00 33.91
C ASN A 460 -4.62 -22.38 34.49
N HIS A 461 -4.21 -23.34 33.67
CA HIS A 461 -3.51 -24.59 34.03
C HIS A 461 -2.82 -25.10 32.74
N ARG A 462 -1.49 -25.22 32.65
CA ARG A 462 -0.61 -26.33 33.14
C ARG A 462 -1.10 -27.73 32.71
N SER A 463 -0.27 -28.64 32.19
CA SER A 463 1.20 -28.62 31.97
C SER A 463 1.69 -29.86 31.20
N SER A 464 2.83 -29.71 30.51
CA SER A 464 3.85 -30.75 30.21
C SER A 464 3.48 -32.01 29.41
N GLY A 465 4.26 -32.29 28.37
CA GLY A 465 4.25 -33.55 27.62
C GLY A 465 5.49 -33.65 26.72
N VAL A 466 6.62 -34.09 27.28
CA VAL A 466 7.81 -34.50 26.52
C VAL A 466 7.57 -35.92 26.00
N LEU A 467 7.91 -36.19 24.74
CA LEU A 467 8.22 -37.56 24.30
C LEU A 467 9.26 -37.54 23.18
N GLU A 468 10.37 -38.24 23.43
CA GLU A 468 11.46 -38.49 22.49
C GLU A 468 11.19 -39.77 21.65
N ILE A 469 12.22 -40.14 20.87
CA ILE A 469 12.64 -41.50 20.42
C ILE A 469 12.38 -41.77 18.92
N PRO A 470 13.32 -42.37 18.15
CA PRO A 470 14.77 -42.57 18.37
C PRO A 470 15.67 -41.94 17.28
N ILE A 471 16.95 -41.78 17.63
CA ILE A 471 18.06 -41.84 16.66
C ILE A 471 18.42 -43.31 16.50
N GLU A 472 18.59 -43.81 15.27
CA GLU A 472 19.30 -45.07 15.03
C GLU A 472 20.56 -44.80 14.20
N ASN A 473 21.70 -45.28 14.71
CA ASN A 473 23.01 -45.05 14.13
C ASN A 473 23.29 -46.07 13.01
N SER A 474 23.88 -45.61 11.93
CA SER A 474 25.00 -46.36 11.33
C SER A 474 26.05 -45.42 10.76
N GLN A 475 27.26 -45.56 11.30
CA GLN A 475 28.51 -45.15 10.66
C GLN A 475 28.65 -45.97 9.35
N GLN A 476 29.51 -45.67 8.37
CA GLN A 476 30.93 -45.31 8.48
C GLN A 476 31.52 -45.01 7.08
N LEU A 477 32.78 -44.53 7.02
CA LEU A 477 33.75 -44.59 5.88
C LEU A 477 33.70 -43.50 4.77
N ASN A 478 34.42 -42.40 5.05
CA ASN A 478 35.66 -41.95 4.39
C ASN A 478 35.86 -42.08 2.85
N GLU A 479 36.12 -40.92 2.18
CA GLU A 479 37.38 -40.52 1.46
C GLU A 479 38.26 -41.60 0.73
N PRO A 480 39.04 -41.30 -0.35
CA PRO A 480 39.03 -40.13 -1.27
C PRO A 480 39.53 -40.34 -2.75
N TRP A 481 39.66 -39.22 -3.51
CA TRP A 481 40.58 -38.90 -4.65
C TRP A 481 40.79 -39.79 -5.92
N ARG A 482 40.69 -39.10 -7.08
CA ARG A 482 41.49 -39.20 -8.36
C ARG A 482 41.42 -40.43 -9.30
N GLY A 483 41.19 -40.10 -10.59
CA GLY A 483 41.72 -40.81 -11.78
C GLY A 483 40.87 -42.02 -12.19
N MET A 484 40.59 -42.29 -13.46
CA MET A 484 41.42 -42.23 -14.67
C MET A 484 40.51 -42.15 -15.92
N VAL A 485 41.08 -41.84 -17.08
CA VAL A 485 40.39 -42.01 -18.38
C VAL A 485 40.32 -43.50 -18.71
N ASP A 486 39.16 -43.99 -19.16
CA ASP A 486 39.16 -45.11 -20.10
C ASP A 486 38.02 -45.04 -21.13
N LYS A 487 38.24 -45.64 -22.30
CA LYS A 487 37.28 -45.73 -23.40
C LYS A 487 36.84 -47.18 -23.60
N THR A 488 35.65 -47.53 -23.13
CA THR A 488 34.97 -48.76 -23.54
C THR A 488 33.50 -48.51 -23.87
N THR A 489 33.01 -49.27 -24.85
CA THR A 489 31.73 -49.02 -25.52
C THR A 489 30.59 -49.74 -24.81
N GLU A 490 29.98 -49.10 -23.83
CA GLU A 490 28.74 -49.58 -23.21
C GLU A 490 27.63 -48.52 -23.28
N ALA A 491 26.37 -48.97 -23.14
CA ALA A 491 25.18 -48.13 -23.30
C ALA A 491 25.22 -46.89 -22.39
N PRO A 492 24.62 -45.74 -22.81
CA PRO A 492 24.71 -44.51 -22.04
C PRO A 492 24.13 -44.71 -20.64
N ILE A 493 25.03 -44.69 -19.65
CA ILE A 493 24.69 -44.75 -18.23
C ILE A 493 23.90 -43.47 -17.90
N LEU A 494 22.57 -43.60 -17.88
CA LEU A 494 21.67 -42.53 -17.46
C LEU A 494 22.00 -42.17 -16.01
N LEU A 495 22.57 -40.98 -15.79
CA LEU A 495 22.80 -40.49 -14.42
C LEU A 495 21.45 -40.46 -13.68
N PRO A 496 21.34 -41.08 -12.49
CA PRO A 496 20.06 -41.25 -11.78
C PRO A 496 19.50 -39.95 -11.16
N ILE A 497 20.07 -38.78 -11.48
CA ILE A 497 19.82 -37.50 -10.80
C ILE A 497 18.91 -36.56 -11.64
N THR A 498 18.45 -36.97 -12.82
CA THR A 498 17.46 -36.19 -13.59
C THR A 498 16.35 -37.10 -14.11
N HIS A 499 15.22 -37.13 -13.40
CA HIS A 499 14.04 -37.94 -13.75
C HIS A 499 13.52 -37.67 -15.18
N LEU A 500 13.75 -36.45 -15.69
CA LEU A 500 13.42 -36.06 -17.07
C LEU A 500 14.19 -36.84 -18.14
N ASN A 501 15.34 -37.45 -17.83
CA ASN A 501 16.12 -38.24 -18.80
C ASN A 501 15.44 -39.58 -19.17
N TYR A 502 14.43 -40.01 -18.41
CA TYR A 502 13.57 -41.16 -18.75
C TYR A 502 12.43 -40.80 -19.72
N LEU A 503 12.27 -39.52 -20.05
CA LEU A 503 11.29 -39.02 -21.02
C LEU A 503 11.99 -38.57 -22.31
N SER A 504 11.27 -38.58 -23.43
CA SER A 504 11.75 -37.90 -24.64
C SER A 504 11.92 -36.40 -24.35
N PRO A 505 12.85 -35.68 -25.02
CA PRO A 505 13.04 -34.24 -24.78
C PRO A 505 11.78 -33.38 -24.97
N GLU A 506 10.85 -33.84 -25.81
CA GLU A 506 9.54 -33.22 -25.99
C GLU A 506 8.61 -33.48 -24.80
N ASN A 507 8.47 -34.75 -24.37
CA ASN A 507 7.63 -35.11 -23.23
C ASN A 507 8.17 -34.55 -21.91
N GLY A 508 9.49 -34.46 -21.73
CA GLY A 508 10.13 -33.80 -20.59
C GLY A 508 9.78 -32.32 -20.50
N ARG A 509 9.86 -31.59 -21.63
CA ARG A 509 9.43 -30.18 -21.70
C ARG A 509 7.95 -30.01 -21.42
N LEU A 510 7.09 -30.90 -21.95
CA LEU A 510 5.65 -30.88 -21.67
C LEU A 510 5.35 -31.15 -20.20
N TYR A 511 6.06 -32.10 -19.57
CA TYR A 511 5.94 -32.39 -18.13
C TYR A 511 6.29 -31.17 -17.26
N GLU A 512 7.42 -30.52 -17.54
CA GLU A 512 7.80 -29.28 -16.85
C GLU A 512 6.83 -28.13 -17.10
N THR A 513 6.35 -27.98 -18.35
CA THR A 513 5.40 -26.92 -18.70
C THR A 513 4.07 -27.13 -17.98
N THR A 514 3.57 -28.37 -17.89
CA THR A 514 2.36 -28.70 -17.12
C THR A 514 2.57 -28.43 -15.64
N ARG A 515 3.69 -28.85 -15.03
CA ARG A 515 4.03 -28.53 -13.62
C ARG A 515 4.04 -27.02 -13.38
N ASN A 516 4.64 -26.24 -14.27
CA ASN A 516 4.74 -24.79 -14.14
C ASN A 516 3.37 -24.09 -14.29
N VAL A 517 2.50 -24.58 -15.18
CA VAL A 517 1.11 -24.09 -15.29
C VAL A 517 0.32 -24.43 -14.04
N GLU A 518 0.39 -25.66 -13.53
CA GLU A 518 -0.28 -26.06 -12.29
C GLU A 518 0.19 -25.23 -11.09
N LEU A 519 1.50 -24.98 -10.94
CA LEU A 519 2.06 -24.09 -9.92
C LEU A 519 1.49 -22.66 -10.02
N ALA A 520 1.36 -22.11 -11.23
CA ALA A 520 0.75 -20.80 -11.43
C ALA A 520 -0.74 -20.78 -11.02
N PHE A 521 -1.48 -21.86 -11.25
CA PHE A 521 -2.88 -21.98 -10.84
C PHE A 521 -3.06 -22.28 -9.34
N ILE A 522 -2.12 -22.97 -8.68
CA ILE A 522 -2.04 -23.01 -7.20
C ILE A 522 -1.84 -21.59 -6.67
N GLY A 523 -0.89 -20.83 -7.22
CA GLY A 523 -0.65 -19.43 -6.84
C GLY A 523 -1.91 -18.57 -6.99
N ALA A 524 -2.64 -18.74 -8.09
CA ALA A 524 -3.93 -18.07 -8.32
C ALA A 524 -5.01 -18.51 -7.32
N ALA A 525 -5.09 -19.80 -6.96
CA ALA A 525 -6.02 -20.32 -5.97
C ALA A 525 -5.72 -19.77 -4.56
N ILE A 526 -4.46 -19.76 -4.14
CA ILE A 526 -3.99 -19.19 -2.87
C ILE A 526 -4.23 -17.67 -2.84
N TRP A 527 -4.05 -16.97 -3.97
CA TRP A 527 -4.34 -15.54 -4.07
C TRP A 527 -5.84 -15.24 -3.97
N GLU A 528 -6.72 -16.08 -4.53
CA GLU A 528 -8.18 -15.95 -4.40
C GLU A 528 -8.62 -16.24 -2.94
N VAL A 529 -8.21 -17.39 -2.40
CA VAL A 529 -7.78 -17.61 -1.00
C VAL A 529 -7.72 -16.35 -0.11
N LEU A 530 -6.52 -15.78 -0.08
CA LEU A 530 -6.12 -14.67 0.79
C LEU A 530 -6.79 -13.35 0.42
N GLY A 531 -7.04 -13.09 -0.86
CA GLY A 531 -7.62 -11.85 -1.35
C GLY A 531 -9.06 -11.62 -0.90
N THR A 532 -9.79 -12.69 -0.56
CA THR A 532 -11.21 -12.61 -0.17
C THR A 532 -11.45 -12.86 1.31
N ILE A 533 -10.44 -13.31 2.06
CA ILE A 533 -10.56 -13.72 3.47
C ILE A 533 -11.25 -12.66 4.34
N GLY A 534 -10.93 -11.37 4.15
CA GLY A 534 -11.56 -10.27 4.89
C GLY A 534 -13.04 -10.03 4.56
N THR A 535 -13.53 -10.54 3.43
CA THR A 535 -14.97 -10.56 3.08
C THR A 535 -15.63 -11.84 3.58
N ASP A 536 -14.94 -12.98 3.46
CA ASP A 536 -15.43 -14.27 3.94
C ASP A 536 -15.59 -14.29 5.47
N CYS A 537 -14.63 -13.70 6.20
CA CYS A 537 -14.75 -13.48 7.65
C CYS A 537 -15.97 -12.62 7.99
N LYS A 538 -16.28 -11.56 7.21
CA LYS A 538 -17.48 -10.72 7.45
C LYS A 538 -18.78 -11.49 7.22
N ILE A 539 -18.82 -12.36 6.21
CA ILE A 539 -19.97 -13.24 5.93
C ILE A 539 -20.15 -14.23 7.09
N LEU A 540 -19.05 -14.82 7.59
CA LEU A 540 -19.06 -15.77 8.70
C LEU A 540 -19.41 -15.14 10.06
N THR A 541 -18.96 -13.91 10.33
CA THR A 541 -19.28 -13.19 11.59
C THR A 541 -20.60 -12.41 11.53
N GLY A 542 -21.18 -12.23 10.35
CA GLY A 542 -22.35 -11.36 10.10
C GLY A 542 -23.71 -11.88 10.57
N GLY A 543 -23.74 -12.89 11.45
CA GLY A 543 -24.99 -13.42 12.03
C GLY A 543 -25.90 -14.22 11.08
N ILE A 544 -25.42 -14.56 9.88
CA ILE A 544 -26.17 -15.39 8.93
C ILE A 544 -26.32 -16.80 9.52
N LYS A 545 -27.56 -17.27 9.66
CA LYS A 545 -27.85 -18.63 10.16
C LYS A 545 -27.14 -19.67 9.29
N PHE A 546 -26.53 -20.67 9.93
CA PHE A 546 -25.79 -21.74 9.26
C PHE A 546 -26.64 -22.42 8.18
N ARG A 547 -26.17 -22.37 6.93
CA ARG A 547 -26.89 -22.85 5.74
C ARG A 547 -25.97 -23.73 4.88
N PRO A 548 -26.51 -24.79 4.24
CA PRO A 548 -25.70 -25.70 3.43
C PRO A 548 -25.02 -25.01 2.24
N VAL A 549 -25.61 -23.91 1.74
CA VAL A 549 -25.02 -23.09 0.66
C VAL A 549 -23.66 -22.49 1.08
N LEU A 550 -23.52 -22.05 2.33
CA LEU A 550 -22.26 -21.51 2.86
C LEU A 550 -21.19 -22.60 3.02
N LEU A 551 -21.59 -23.82 3.40
CA LEU A 551 -20.69 -24.97 3.40
C LEU A 551 -20.21 -25.29 1.98
N CYS A 552 -21.11 -25.39 1.00
CA CYS A 552 -20.74 -25.64 -0.40
C CYS A 552 -19.81 -24.55 -0.97
N TYR A 553 -20.02 -23.28 -0.59
CA TYR A 553 -19.14 -22.16 -0.95
C TYR A 553 -17.71 -22.33 -0.40
N LEU A 554 -17.57 -22.66 0.88
CA LEU A 554 -16.25 -22.88 1.49
C LEU A 554 -15.58 -24.15 0.96
N PHE A 555 -16.34 -25.25 0.87
CA PHE A 555 -15.84 -26.54 0.42
C PHE A 555 -15.44 -26.54 -1.06
N SER A 556 -16.16 -25.86 -1.95
CA SER A 556 -15.76 -25.77 -3.37
C SER A 556 -14.35 -25.19 -3.53
N ARG A 557 -13.98 -24.18 -2.74
CA ARG A 557 -12.66 -23.54 -2.77
C ARG A 557 -11.59 -24.41 -2.13
N LEU A 558 -11.89 -25.01 -0.97
CA LEU A 558 -10.99 -25.94 -0.29
C LEU A 558 -10.65 -27.15 -1.18
N PHE A 559 -11.66 -27.78 -1.79
CA PHE A 559 -11.47 -28.93 -2.66
C PHE A 559 -10.75 -28.57 -3.96
N ALA A 560 -11.00 -27.39 -4.54
CA ALA A 560 -10.25 -26.93 -5.71
C ALA A 560 -8.76 -26.66 -5.38
N LEU A 561 -8.45 -26.10 -4.20
CA LEU A 561 -7.08 -25.90 -3.74
C LEU A 561 -6.37 -27.24 -3.47
N LEU A 562 -7.04 -28.19 -2.82
CA LEU A 562 -6.52 -29.54 -2.59
C LEU A 562 -6.27 -30.29 -3.90
N PHE A 563 -7.19 -30.20 -4.87
CA PHE A 563 -7.01 -30.77 -6.21
C PHE A 563 -5.78 -30.19 -6.92
N ALA A 564 -5.61 -28.87 -6.88
CA ALA A 564 -4.45 -28.21 -7.48
C ALA A 564 -3.14 -28.62 -6.79
N LEU A 565 -3.11 -28.66 -5.45
CA LEU A 565 -1.95 -29.09 -4.66
C LEU A 565 -1.55 -30.54 -4.99
N LEU A 566 -2.52 -31.46 -5.03
CA LEU A 566 -2.27 -32.87 -5.38
C LEU A 566 -1.78 -33.04 -6.83
N SER A 567 -2.22 -32.17 -7.75
CA SER A 567 -1.74 -32.16 -9.14
C SER A 567 -0.26 -31.80 -9.26
N VAL A 568 0.25 -30.93 -8.39
CA VAL A 568 1.68 -30.59 -8.32
C VAL A 568 2.50 -31.60 -7.52
N LEU A 569 1.95 -32.18 -6.45
CA LEU A 569 2.61 -33.25 -5.68
C LEU A 569 2.92 -34.47 -6.57
N GLU A 570 2.01 -34.82 -7.49
CA GLU A 570 2.21 -35.83 -8.54
C GLU A 570 3.49 -35.63 -9.36
N LYS A 571 3.95 -34.38 -9.50
CA LYS A 571 5.10 -33.98 -10.32
C LYS A 571 6.31 -33.48 -9.50
N SER A 572 6.25 -33.62 -8.16
CA SER A 572 7.22 -33.02 -7.24
C SER A 572 7.66 -33.95 -6.09
N ASP A 573 6.90 -34.99 -5.77
CA ASP A 573 7.18 -35.91 -4.65
C ASP A 573 7.37 -37.36 -5.16
N THR A 574 8.40 -38.03 -4.66
CA THR A 574 8.78 -39.40 -5.03
C THR A 574 8.24 -40.47 -4.07
N SER A 575 7.65 -40.07 -2.95
CA SER A 575 7.22 -40.96 -1.87
C SER A 575 5.81 -41.56 -2.07
N VAL A 576 5.00 -40.96 -2.94
CA VAL A 576 3.55 -41.23 -3.02
C VAL A 576 3.23 -42.43 -3.93
N ARG A 577 2.14 -43.15 -3.62
CA ARG A 577 1.57 -44.18 -4.52
C ARG A 577 0.70 -43.51 -5.58
N CYS A 578 1.14 -43.56 -6.85
CA CYS A 578 0.52 -42.80 -7.95
C CYS A 578 -0.98 -43.10 -8.16
N GLU A 579 -1.40 -44.37 -8.09
CA GLU A 579 -2.81 -44.77 -8.18
C GLU A 579 -3.67 -44.12 -7.08
N ALA A 580 -3.23 -44.22 -5.82
CA ALA A 580 -3.91 -43.61 -4.69
C ALA A 580 -3.96 -42.07 -4.81
N LEU A 581 -2.90 -41.46 -5.35
CA LEU A 581 -2.84 -40.03 -5.64
C LEU A 581 -3.83 -39.63 -6.74
N GLN A 582 -3.91 -40.38 -7.85
CA GLN A 582 -4.89 -40.14 -8.93
C GLN A 582 -6.32 -40.23 -8.42
N ILE A 583 -6.65 -41.26 -7.63
CA ILE A 583 -8.00 -41.42 -7.05
C ILE A 583 -8.31 -40.23 -6.13
N THR A 584 -7.40 -39.92 -5.19
CA THR A 584 -7.58 -38.82 -4.22
C THR A 584 -7.75 -37.47 -4.93
N LYS A 585 -6.89 -37.18 -5.92
CA LYS A 585 -6.96 -36.01 -6.79
C LYS A 585 -8.32 -35.94 -7.49
N SER A 586 -8.75 -37.03 -8.13
CA SER A 586 -10.02 -37.09 -8.87
C SER A 586 -11.24 -36.86 -7.97
N VAL A 587 -11.23 -37.37 -6.75
CA VAL A 587 -12.29 -37.13 -5.75
C VAL A 587 -12.38 -35.64 -5.40
N PHE A 588 -11.28 -34.97 -5.08
CA PHE A 588 -11.30 -33.54 -4.78
C PHE A 588 -11.72 -32.68 -5.99
N GLY A 589 -11.28 -33.03 -7.20
CA GLY A 589 -11.74 -32.38 -8.43
C GLY A 589 -13.26 -32.51 -8.63
N CYS A 590 -13.81 -33.71 -8.46
CA CYS A 590 -15.25 -33.97 -8.56
C CYS A 590 -16.05 -33.21 -7.49
N LEU A 591 -15.60 -33.22 -6.22
CA LEU A 591 -16.24 -32.48 -5.13
C LEU A 591 -16.21 -30.96 -5.35
N ALA A 592 -15.13 -30.42 -5.93
CA ALA A 592 -15.02 -29.00 -6.27
C ALA A 592 -16.05 -28.57 -7.33
N ILE A 593 -16.13 -29.30 -8.46
CA ILE A 593 -17.10 -29.06 -9.55
C ILE A 593 -18.54 -29.25 -9.07
N THR A 594 -18.82 -30.33 -8.33
CA THR A 594 -20.13 -30.64 -7.74
C THR A 594 -20.60 -29.52 -6.83
N SER A 595 -19.72 -29.02 -5.96
CA SER A 595 -20.02 -27.91 -5.04
C SER A 595 -20.24 -26.59 -5.79
N ALA A 596 -19.45 -26.32 -6.84
CA ALA A 596 -19.58 -25.13 -7.68
C ALA A 596 -20.91 -25.10 -8.44
N SER A 597 -21.25 -26.19 -9.14
CA SER A 597 -22.51 -26.34 -9.89
C SER A 597 -23.74 -26.33 -8.98
N PHE A 598 -23.64 -26.82 -7.73
CA PHE A 598 -24.70 -26.69 -6.73
C PHE A 598 -25.04 -25.22 -6.39
N LEU A 599 -24.05 -24.32 -6.34
CA LEU A 599 -24.30 -22.87 -6.15
C LEU A 599 -25.09 -22.24 -7.30
N PHE A 600 -25.11 -22.88 -8.47
CA PHE A 600 -25.94 -22.48 -9.61
C PHE A 600 -27.34 -23.12 -9.57
N LEU A 601 -27.44 -24.41 -9.21
CA LEU A 601 -28.74 -25.06 -8.94
C LEU A 601 -29.57 -24.26 -7.93
N ARG A 602 -28.96 -23.79 -6.84
CA ARG A 602 -29.62 -22.97 -5.81
C ARG A 602 -30.28 -21.70 -6.37
N ARG A 603 -29.79 -21.14 -7.47
CA ARG A 603 -30.41 -19.96 -8.12
C ARG A 603 -31.72 -20.33 -8.80
N VAL A 604 -31.74 -21.43 -9.54
CA VAL A 604 -32.97 -21.94 -10.17
C VAL A 604 -33.99 -22.31 -9.09
N GLN A 605 -33.55 -22.99 -8.02
CA GLN A 605 -34.41 -23.36 -6.89
C GLN A 605 -35.02 -22.14 -6.18
N ALA A 606 -34.26 -21.06 -6.00
CA ALA A 606 -34.76 -19.85 -5.35
C ALA A 606 -35.67 -19.00 -6.25
N ILE A 607 -35.46 -19.01 -7.57
CA ILE A 607 -36.31 -18.31 -8.54
C ILE A 607 -37.64 -19.04 -8.74
N TRP A 608 -37.60 -20.36 -8.87
CA TRP A 608 -38.77 -21.20 -9.21
C TRP A 608 -39.32 -22.00 -8.02
N ALA A 609 -39.16 -21.48 -6.80
CA ALA A 609 -39.57 -22.14 -5.56
C ALA A 609 -41.06 -22.53 -5.53
N ALA A 610 -41.93 -21.82 -6.26
CA ALA A 610 -43.35 -22.11 -6.40
C ALA A 610 -43.69 -23.26 -7.36
N TYR A 611 -42.73 -23.75 -8.16
CA TYR A 611 -42.96 -24.71 -9.23
C TYR A 611 -42.10 -25.98 -9.03
N PRO A 612 -42.57 -26.96 -8.23
CA PRO A 612 -41.75 -28.09 -7.81
C PRO A 612 -41.25 -28.94 -8.98
N THR A 613 -42.03 -29.10 -10.05
CA THR A 613 -41.63 -29.87 -11.25
C THR A 613 -40.33 -29.37 -11.86
N ILE A 614 -40.16 -28.04 -11.95
CA ILE A 614 -38.96 -27.39 -12.50
C ILE A 614 -37.77 -27.57 -11.55
N VAL A 615 -38.01 -27.42 -10.24
CA VAL A 615 -37.02 -27.65 -9.19
C VAL A 615 -36.51 -29.09 -9.20
N HIS A 616 -37.39 -30.08 -9.31
CA HIS A 616 -37.02 -31.49 -9.40
C HIS A 616 -36.28 -31.81 -10.71
N ALA A 617 -36.73 -31.28 -11.85
CA ALA A 617 -36.05 -31.49 -13.14
C ALA A 617 -34.60 -30.97 -13.14
N PHE A 618 -34.36 -29.75 -12.65
CA PHE A 618 -33.00 -29.20 -12.54
C PHE A 618 -32.16 -29.91 -11.47
N SER A 619 -32.77 -30.40 -10.38
CA SER A 619 -32.06 -31.18 -9.36
C SER A 619 -31.66 -32.56 -9.89
N PHE A 620 -32.50 -33.20 -10.71
CA PHE A 620 -32.16 -34.42 -11.44
C PHE A 620 -31.05 -34.18 -12.47
N LEU A 621 -31.12 -33.10 -13.26
CA LEU A 621 -30.07 -32.74 -14.22
C LEU A 621 -28.72 -32.50 -13.52
N TRP A 622 -28.73 -31.89 -12.33
CA TRP A 622 -27.54 -31.75 -11.50
C TRP A 622 -27.01 -33.12 -11.01
N LEU A 623 -27.87 -34.03 -10.53
CA LEU A 623 -27.45 -35.39 -10.15
C LEU A 623 -26.84 -36.17 -11.33
N VAL A 624 -27.37 -36.01 -12.54
CA VAL A 624 -26.76 -36.56 -13.77
C VAL A 624 -25.38 -35.95 -14.01
N ASN A 625 -25.22 -34.62 -13.88
CA ASN A 625 -23.92 -33.96 -14.02
C ASN A 625 -22.89 -34.46 -12.99
N VAL A 626 -23.30 -34.68 -11.73
CA VAL A 626 -22.45 -35.25 -10.67
C VAL A 626 -22.05 -36.69 -10.99
N GLY A 627 -23.02 -37.53 -11.40
CA GLY A 627 -22.76 -38.91 -11.80
C GLY A 627 -21.80 -39.02 -12.99
N VAL A 628 -21.95 -38.14 -13.99
CA VAL A 628 -21.02 -38.06 -15.13
C VAL A 628 -19.64 -37.55 -14.69
N THR A 629 -19.57 -36.56 -13.80
CA THR A 629 -18.29 -36.01 -13.30
C THR A 629 -17.50 -37.04 -12.49
N ALA A 630 -18.16 -38.02 -11.84
CA ALA A 630 -17.48 -39.12 -11.16
C ALA A 630 -16.66 -40.03 -12.11
N LEU A 631 -16.95 -40.08 -13.42
CA LEU A 631 -16.14 -40.85 -14.38
C LEU A 631 -14.70 -40.32 -14.52
N VAL A 632 -14.37 -39.11 -14.06
CA VAL A 632 -12.99 -38.58 -14.08
C VAL A 632 -12.01 -39.49 -13.31
N SER A 633 -12.48 -40.26 -12.33
CA SER A 633 -11.66 -41.28 -11.65
C SER A 633 -11.14 -42.40 -12.57
N ARG A 634 -11.69 -42.53 -13.78
CA ARG A 634 -11.32 -43.48 -14.84
C ARG A 634 -10.71 -42.80 -16.06
N ILE A 635 -10.07 -41.63 -15.89
CA ILE A 635 -9.51 -40.85 -17.02
C ILE A 635 -8.30 -41.48 -17.72
N GLY A 636 -7.72 -42.55 -17.17
CA GLY A 636 -6.59 -43.27 -17.76
C GLY A 636 -5.66 -43.86 -16.70
N GLU A 637 -4.51 -44.37 -17.12
CA GLU A 637 -3.52 -45.04 -16.27
C GLU A 637 -2.34 -44.11 -15.92
N ILE A 638 -1.96 -44.11 -14.64
CA ILE A 638 -0.79 -43.42 -14.10
C ILE A 638 0.22 -44.45 -13.58
N SER A 639 1.48 -44.30 -13.98
CA SER A 639 2.56 -45.19 -13.57
C SER A 639 3.63 -44.42 -12.77
N ARG A 640 4.61 -45.18 -12.26
CA ARG A 640 5.85 -44.62 -11.75
C ARG A 640 6.85 -44.49 -12.89
N LEU A 641 7.42 -43.29 -13.05
CA LEU A 641 8.43 -42.97 -14.05
C LEU A 641 9.75 -43.68 -13.74
N ALA A 642 9.83 -44.96 -14.11
CA ALA A 642 10.89 -45.88 -13.69
C ALA A 642 11.08 -45.92 -12.15
N ASN A 643 12.26 -46.35 -11.69
CA ASN A 643 12.59 -46.40 -10.25
C ASN A 643 12.84 -45.01 -9.61
N THR A 644 12.41 -43.91 -10.24
CA THR A 644 12.63 -42.54 -9.73
C THR A 644 11.58 -42.10 -8.69
N GLY A 645 10.45 -42.81 -8.61
CA GLY A 645 9.35 -42.52 -7.68
C GLY A 645 8.36 -41.44 -8.13
N TYR A 646 8.69 -40.63 -9.14
CA TYR A 646 7.78 -39.64 -9.73
C TYR A 646 6.62 -40.32 -10.48
N CYS A 647 5.47 -39.66 -10.55
CA CYS A 647 4.32 -40.16 -11.30
C CYS A 647 4.26 -39.57 -12.71
N VAL A 648 3.82 -40.38 -13.68
CA VAL A 648 3.59 -39.96 -15.08
C VAL A 648 2.30 -40.57 -15.61
N VAL A 649 1.53 -39.78 -16.37
CA VAL A 649 0.35 -40.25 -17.09
C VAL A 649 0.82 -40.98 -18.35
N GLU A 650 0.48 -42.26 -18.48
CA GLU A 650 0.87 -43.10 -19.62
C GLU A 650 -0.22 -43.17 -20.69
N GLU A 651 -1.46 -43.37 -20.28
CA GLU A 651 -2.63 -43.43 -21.17
C GLU A 651 -3.75 -42.52 -20.65
N VAL A 652 -4.54 -41.96 -21.57
CA VAL A 652 -5.69 -41.10 -21.26
C VAL A 652 -6.88 -41.55 -22.09
N ASP A 653 -7.87 -42.12 -21.41
CA ASP A 653 -9.16 -42.48 -21.99
C ASP A 653 -9.93 -41.22 -22.37
N ILE A 654 -10.26 -41.12 -23.66
CA ILE A 654 -10.88 -39.92 -24.23
C ILE A 654 -12.31 -39.73 -23.69
N VAL A 655 -13.08 -40.81 -23.52
CA VAL A 655 -14.50 -40.74 -23.12
C VAL A 655 -14.68 -40.20 -21.68
N PRO A 656 -13.98 -40.73 -20.65
CA PRO A 656 -14.06 -40.20 -19.29
C PRO A 656 -13.42 -38.81 -19.12
N GLY A 657 -12.54 -38.39 -20.05
CA GLY A 657 -12.01 -37.03 -20.10
C GLY A 657 -12.99 -36.00 -20.69
N ILE A 658 -13.74 -36.37 -21.74
CA ILE A 658 -14.63 -35.46 -22.48
C ILE A 658 -16.04 -35.36 -21.87
N LEU A 659 -16.62 -36.50 -21.48
CA LEU A 659 -18.03 -36.55 -21.06
C LEU A 659 -18.35 -35.63 -19.86
N PRO A 660 -17.48 -35.49 -18.83
CA PRO A 660 -17.66 -34.52 -17.73
C PRO A 660 -17.68 -33.07 -18.20
N ALA A 661 -16.77 -32.68 -19.10
CA ALA A 661 -16.70 -31.31 -19.60
C ALA A 661 -17.96 -30.96 -20.40
N ILE A 662 -18.48 -31.89 -21.23
CA ILE A 662 -19.73 -31.70 -21.96
C ILE A 662 -20.93 -31.62 -20.99
N ALA A 663 -21.06 -32.55 -20.04
CA ALA A 663 -22.18 -32.55 -19.10
C ALA A 663 -22.25 -31.28 -18.26
N ASN A 664 -21.09 -30.78 -17.80
CA ASN A 664 -21.02 -29.57 -17.00
C ASN A 664 -21.36 -28.32 -17.84
N LEU A 665 -20.92 -28.26 -19.11
CA LEU A 665 -21.35 -27.22 -20.06
C LEU A 665 -22.84 -27.26 -20.37
N VAL A 666 -23.43 -28.44 -20.54
CA VAL A 666 -24.88 -28.60 -20.76
C VAL A 666 -25.68 -28.11 -19.55
N PHE A 667 -25.27 -28.49 -18.34
CA PHE A 667 -25.89 -28.02 -17.10
C PHE A 667 -25.80 -26.50 -16.95
N ASP A 668 -24.61 -25.92 -17.08
CA ASP A 668 -24.39 -24.48 -16.94
C ASP A 668 -25.11 -23.67 -18.04
N THR A 669 -25.18 -24.20 -19.27
CA THR A 669 -25.95 -23.58 -20.36
C THR A 669 -27.45 -23.59 -20.06
N ALA A 670 -28.00 -24.72 -19.59
CA ALA A 670 -29.40 -24.82 -19.21
C ALA A 670 -29.76 -23.85 -18.07
N VAL A 671 -28.92 -23.76 -17.03
CA VAL A 671 -29.12 -22.81 -15.93
C VAL A 671 -29.03 -21.36 -16.42
N LEU A 672 -28.04 -21.01 -17.26
CA LEU A 672 -27.89 -19.64 -17.78
C LEU A 672 -29.10 -19.21 -18.61
N ILE A 673 -29.55 -20.05 -19.55
CA ILE A 673 -30.73 -19.76 -20.39
C ILE A 673 -31.96 -19.57 -19.51
N PHE A 674 -32.18 -20.46 -18.55
CA PHE A 674 -33.40 -20.46 -17.73
C PHE A 674 -33.47 -19.28 -16.74
N VAL A 675 -32.34 -18.92 -16.13
CA VAL A 675 -32.22 -17.70 -15.30
C VAL A 675 -32.38 -16.43 -16.16
N SER A 676 -31.78 -16.40 -17.35
CA SER A 676 -31.89 -15.23 -18.26
C SER A 676 -33.31 -15.04 -18.79
N TYR A 677 -34.01 -16.14 -19.09
CA TYR A 677 -35.42 -16.13 -19.48
C TYR A 677 -36.30 -15.54 -18.38
N TRP A 678 -36.17 -16.01 -17.13
CA TRP A 678 -36.94 -15.47 -16.01
C TRP A 678 -36.69 -13.97 -15.78
N VAL A 679 -35.43 -13.52 -15.81
CA VAL A 679 -35.08 -12.09 -15.69
C VAL A 679 -35.71 -11.26 -16.82
N SER A 680 -35.82 -11.81 -18.03
CA SER A 680 -36.42 -11.14 -19.19
C SER A 680 -37.95 -11.06 -19.07
N VAL A 681 -38.61 -12.13 -18.61
CA VAL A 681 -40.07 -12.15 -18.38
C VAL A 681 -40.47 -11.25 -17.21
N GLY A 682 -39.68 -11.23 -16.12
CA GLY A 682 -39.92 -10.33 -14.99
C GLY A 682 -39.84 -8.84 -15.35
N TYR A 683 -39.01 -8.48 -16.33
CA TYR A 683 -38.97 -7.13 -16.88
C TYR A 683 -40.26 -6.80 -17.68
N LEU A 684 -40.71 -7.71 -18.55
CA LEU A 684 -41.94 -7.53 -19.34
C LEU A 684 -43.22 -7.42 -18.49
N ILE A 685 -43.22 -7.97 -17.27
CA ILE A 685 -44.35 -7.88 -16.33
C ILE A 685 -44.32 -6.57 -15.52
N THR A 686 -43.15 -5.92 -15.37
CA THR A 686 -43.00 -4.72 -14.53
C THR A 686 -43.18 -3.40 -15.27
N GLU A 687 -42.97 -3.34 -16.59
CA GLU A 687 -43.40 -2.21 -17.43
C GLU A 687 -44.71 -2.53 -18.17
N GLY A 688 -45.83 -2.33 -17.48
CA GLY A 688 -47.19 -2.53 -18.00
C GLY A 688 -47.68 -1.48 -19.00
N GLU A 689 -46.80 -0.81 -19.76
CA GLU A 689 -47.18 0.26 -20.68
C GLU A 689 -46.34 0.24 -21.97
N ASN A 690 -47.00 -0.09 -23.10
CA ASN A 690 -46.50 -0.27 -24.48
C ASN A 690 -46.04 -1.70 -24.88
N PRO A 691 -46.95 -2.56 -25.40
CA PRO A 691 -46.65 -3.94 -25.84
C PRO A 691 -45.98 -4.03 -27.23
N SER A 692 -45.26 -3.00 -27.68
CA SER A 692 -44.73 -2.88 -29.05
C SER A 692 -43.23 -3.16 -29.19
N ILE A 693 -42.50 -3.40 -28.10
CA ILE A 693 -41.07 -3.75 -28.13
C ILE A 693 -40.92 -5.27 -28.08
N GLY A 694 -40.75 -5.89 -29.25
CA GLY A 694 -40.47 -7.32 -29.36
C GLY A 694 -39.17 -7.74 -28.66
N PHE A 695 -39.08 -9.04 -28.36
CA PHE A 695 -37.97 -9.74 -27.69
C PHE A 695 -36.58 -9.16 -28.04
N SER A 696 -36.05 -8.30 -27.16
CA SER A 696 -34.79 -7.58 -27.44
C SER A 696 -33.59 -8.37 -26.92
N TRP A 697 -32.74 -8.84 -27.83
CA TRP A 697 -31.43 -9.42 -27.49
C TRP A 697 -30.56 -8.48 -26.63
N SER A 698 -30.79 -7.17 -26.71
CA SER A 698 -30.04 -6.18 -25.93
C SER A 698 -30.34 -6.22 -24.42
N THR A 699 -31.56 -6.57 -23.99
CA THR A 699 -31.87 -6.71 -22.56
C THR A 699 -31.24 -7.97 -21.98
N MET A 700 -31.27 -9.09 -22.73
CA MET A 700 -30.62 -10.35 -22.33
C MET A 700 -29.10 -10.22 -22.19
N PHE A 701 -28.39 -9.59 -23.14
CA PHE A 701 -26.93 -9.54 -23.10
C PHE A 701 -26.34 -8.32 -22.36
N LEU A 702 -27.07 -7.20 -22.28
CA LEU A 702 -26.49 -5.92 -21.82
C LEU A 702 -27.02 -5.47 -20.46
N GLY A 703 -28.22 -5.91 -20.06
CA GLY A 703 -28.83 -5.65 -18.75
C GLY A 703 -28.91 -4.16 -18.38
N ARG A 704 -29.13 -3.27 -19.36
CA ARG A 704 -29.08 -1.82 -19.14
C ARG A 704 -30.23 -1.31 -18.26
N ALA A 705 -31.45 -1.80 -18.50
CA ALA A 705 -32.69 -1.39 -17.83
C ALA A 705 -33.10 -2.23 -16.59
N LEU A 706 -32.27 -3.18 -16.15
CA LEU A 706 -32.62 -4.09 -15.04
C LEU A 706 -32.37 -3.50 -13.64
N PRO A 707 -33.21 -3.81 -12.64
CA PRO A 707 -32.94 -3.54 -11.22
C PRO A 707 -31.59 -4.08 -10.75
N LYS A 708 -30.96 -3.42 -9.74
CA LYS A 708 -29.59 -3.71 -9.26
C LYS A 708 -29.34 -5.22 -9.06
N LEU A 709 -30.21 -5.91 -8.31
CA LEU A 709 -30.06 -7.34 -7.99
C LEU A 709 -30.13 -8.23 -9.25
N SER A 710 -31.17 -8.10 -10.06
CA SER A 710 -31.34 -8.87 -11.30
C SER A 710 -30.20 -8.64 -12.30
N LYS A 711 -29.67 -7.42 -12.35
CA LYS A 711 -28.51 -7.04 -13.16
C LYS A 711 -27.22 -7.71 -12.69
N VAL A 712 -27.01 -7.84 -11.38
CA VAL A 712 -25.88 -8.57 -10.79
C VAL A 712 -26.01 -10.08 -11.01
N VAL A 713 -27.20 -10.66 -10.84
CA VAL A 713 -27.48 -12.08 -11.15
C VAL A 713 -27.13 -12.40 -12.60
N LEU A 714 -27.64 -11.60 -13.55
CA LEU A 714 -27.45 -11.83 -14.98
C LEU A 714 -25.99 -11.65 -15.41
N LYS A 715 -25.37 -10.49 -15.10
CA LYS A 715 -23.97 -10.23 -15.48
C LYS A 715 -22.99 -11.16 -14.80
N GLY A 716 -23.25 -11.53 -13.54
CA GLY A 716 -22.46 -12.52 -12.83
C GLY A 716 -22.55 -13.91 -13.47
N GLY A 717 -23.76 -14.35 -13.83
CA GLY A 717 -23.96 -15.61 -14.56
C GLY A 717 -23.23 -15.65 -15.90
N GLN A 718 -23.32 -14.57 -16.68
CA GLN A 718 -22.63 -14.43 -17.97
C GLN A 718 -21.10 -14.44 -17.84
N GLN A 719 -20.54 -13.74 -16.84
CA GLN A 719 -19.10 -13.71 -16.60
C GLN A 719 -18.55 -15.09 -16.20
N TYR A 720 -19.27 -15.82 -15.34
CA TYR A 720 -18.93 -17.21 -15.02
C TYR A 720 -18.97 -18.09 -16.26
N TYR A 721 -20.10 -18.08 -16.99
CA TYR A 721 -20.30 -18.96 -18.15
C TYR A 721 -19.25 -18.75 -19.24
N LEU A 722 -18.95 -17.50 -19.59
CA LEU A 722 -17.95 -17.20 -20.64
C LEU A 722 -16.55 -17.72 -20.27
N ILE A 723 -16.17 -17.61 -19.00
CA ILE A 723 -14.87 -18.08 -18.52
C ILE A 723 -14.83 -19.62 -18.45
N VAL A 724 -15.88 -20.25 -17.92
CA VAL A 724 -15.99 -21.72 -17.83
C VAL A 724 -16.06 -22.34 -19.23
N LEU A 725 -16.79 -21.73 -20.17
CA LEU A 725 -16.84 -22.13 -21.58
C LEU A 725 -15.46 -22.08 -22.24
N ALA A 726 -14.70 -21.00 -22.03
CA ALA A 726 -13.36 -20.87 -22.59
C ALA A 726 -12.41 -21.97 -22.08
N PHE A 727 -12.36 -22.22 -20.77
CA PHE A 727 -11.49 -23.25 -20.19
C PHE A 727 -11.91 -24.67 -20.57
N ASN A 728 -13.21 -24.99 -20.57
CA ASN A 728 -13.70 -26.30 -21.02
C ASN A 728 -13.50 -26.49 -22.54
N THR A 729 -13.58 -25.43 -23.35
CA THR A 729 -13.27 -25.52 -24.79
C THR A 729 -11.79 -25.82 -25.02
N ILE A 730 -10.88 -25.21 -24.24
CA ILE A 730 -9.45 -25.57 -24.28
C ILE A 730 -9.25 -27.04 -23.89
N LEU A 731 -9.83 -27.49 -22.77
CA LEU A 731 -9.73 -28.87 -22.30
C LEU A 731 -10.27 -29.88 -23.33
N LEU A 732 -11.46 -29.63 -23.90
CA LEU A 732 -12.07 -30.45 -24.94
C LEU A 732 -11.21 -30.48 -26.21
N THR A 733 -10.65 -29.34 -26.62
CA THR A 733 -9.75 -29.26 -27.78
C THR A 733 -8.50 -30.12 -27.55
N LEU A 734 -7.87 -30.01 -26.38
CA LEU A 734 -6.68 -30.80 -26.04
C LEU A 734 -6.97 -32.31 -25.98
N MET A 735 -8.13 -32.71 -25.45
CA MET A 735 -8.58 -34.10 -25.42
C MET A 735 -8.89 -34.69 -26.81
N LEU A 736 -9.35 -33.86 -27.75
CA LEU A 736 -9.75 -34.28 -29.10
C LEU A 736 -8.61 -34.35 -30.12
N ILE A 737 -7.41 -33.83 -29.82
CA ILE A 737 -6.26 -33.87 -30.76
C ILE A 737 -5.71 -35.31 -30.82
N PRO A 738 -5.83 -36.03 -31.97
CA PRO A 738 -5.48 -37.46 -32.02
C PRO A 738 -3.99 -37.74 -31.79
N ARG A 739 -3.13 -36.76 -32.09
CA ARG A 739 -1.66 -36.84 -31.96
C ARG A 739 -1.11 -36.18 -30.68
N ALA A 740 -1.95 -35.70 -29.77
CA ALA A 740 -1.50 -35.09 -28.53
C ALA A 740 -1.02 -36.15 -27.54
N SER A 741 0.13 -35.89 -26.90
CA SER A 741 0.66 -36.74 -25.82
C SER A 741 -0.27 -36.74 -24.59
N PRO A 742 -0.26 -37.82 -23.78
CA PRO A 742 -1.09 -37.94 -22.59
C PRO A 742 -0.99 -36.71 -21.66
N GLN A 743 0.23 -36.19 -21.47
CA GLN A 743 0.52 -35.07 -20.58
C GLN A 743 -0.07 -33.75 -21.11
N LEU A 744 -0.12 -33.57 -22.44
CA LEU A 744 -0.74 -32.41 -23.07
C LEU A 744 -2.28 -32.44 -22.96
N ARG A 745 -2.90 -33.63 -23.07
CA ARG A 745 -4.37 -33.80 -22.97
C ARG A 745 -4.90 -33.35 -21.60
N VAL A 746 -4.20 -33.67 -20.52
CA VAL A 746 -4.63 -33.35 -19.13
C VAL A 746 -4.16 -31.99 -18.62
N MET A 747 -3.30 -31.28 -19.36
CA MET A 747 -2.60 -30.05 -18.93
C MET A 747 -3.52 -28.95 -18.39
N PHE A 748 -4.75 -28.81 -18.93
CA PHE A 748 -5.72 -27.80 -18.51
C PHE A 748 -6.79 -28.29 -17.52
N ALA A 749 -6.72 -29.54 -17.05
CA ALA A 749 -7.69 -30.08 -16.08
C ALA A 749 -7.63 -29.34 -14.73
N ALA A 750 -6.44 -29.21 -14.14
CA ALA A 750 -6.21 -28.46 -12.90
C ALA A 750 -6.64 -26.97 -13.02
N PRO A 751 -6.18 -26.21 -14.05
CA PRO A 751 -6.69 -24.87 -14.33
C PRO A 751 -8.22 -24.76 -14.41
N THR A 752 -8.88 -25.69 -15.12
CA THR A 752 -10.34 -25.63 -15.35
C THR A 752 -11.13 -25.74 -14.05
N VAL A 753 -10.75 -26.66 -13.14
CA VAL A 753 -11.44 -26.81 -11.84
C VAL A 753 -11.21 -25.60 -10.94
N VAL A 754 -9.97 -25.10 -10.84
CA VAL A 754 -9.62 -23.92 -10.03
C VAL A 754 -10.43 -22.71 -10.49
N VAL A 755 -10.47 -22.46 -11.80
CA VAL A 755 -11.20 -21.32 -12.38
C VAL A 755 -12.71 -21.46 -12.19
N THR A 756 -13.27 -22.66 -12.39
CA THR A 756 -14.70 -22.92 -12.22
C THR A 756 -15.15 -22.67 -10.77
N SER A 757 -14.40 -23.20 -9.79
CA SER A 757 -14.66 -22.96 -8.36
C SER A 757 -14.54 -21.49 -7.98
N ALA A 758 -13.42 -20.84 -8.36
CA ALA A 758 -13.18 -19.43 -8.06
C ALA A 758 -14.26 -18.51 -8.65
N MET A 759 -14.69 -18.75 -9.90
CA MET A 759 -15.74 -17.96 -10.53
C MET A 759 -17.12 -18.23 -9.94
N ALA A 760 -17.47 -19.49 -9.64
CA ALA A 760 -18.74 -19.82 -8.99
C ALA A 760 -18.87 -19.10 -7.64
N CYS A 761 -17.81 -19.16 -6.83
CA CYS A 761 -17.72 -18.51 -5.53
C CYS A 761 -17.72 -16.99 -5.64
N ARG A 762 -16.96 -16.40 -6.56
CA ARG A 762 -16.97 -14.94 -6.82
C ARG A 762 -18.38 -14.43 -7.12
N VAL A 763 -19.13 -15.12 -7.98
CA VAL A 763 -20.48 -14.67 -8.36
C VAL A 763 -21.46 -14.87 -7.20
N HIS A 764 -21.38 -15.99 -6.46
CA HIS A 764 -22.22 -16.19 -5.28
C HIS A 764 -21.96 -15.14 -4.19
N ARG A 765 -20.69 -14.83 -3.89
CA ARG A 765 -20.29 -13.77 -2.94
C ARG A 765 -20.86 -12.40 -3.34
N GLY A 766 -20.86 -12.07 -4.64
CA GLY A 766 -21.47 -10.83 -5.15
C GLY A 766 -22.97 -10.73 -4.87
N LEU A 767 -23.71 -11.85 -4.94
CA LEU A 767 -25.14 -11.90 -4.59
C LEU A 767 -25.35 -11.69 -3.09
N LEU A 768 -24.52 -12.29 -2.23
CA LEU A 768 -24.60 -12.11 -0.78
C LEU A 768 -24.37 -10.64 -0.39
N THR A 769 -23.37 -9.96 -0.97
CA THR A 769 -23.08 -8.55 -0.65
C THR A 769 -24.19 -7.58 -1.08
N GLU A 770 -24.84 -7.84 -2.22
CA GLU A 770 -25.96 -7.01 -2.71
C GLU A 770 -27.26 -7.32 -1.96
N GLY A 771 -27.49 -8.58 -1.57
CA GLY A 771 -28.61 -8.98 -0.70
C GLY A 771 -28.54 -8.34 0.69
N ILE A 772 -27.34 -8.27 1.28
CA ILE A 772 -27.10 -7.54 2.54
C ILE A 772 -27.31 -6.03 2.33
N SER A 773 -26.85 -5.45 1.22
CA SER A 773 -27.01 -4.02 0.96
C SER A 773 -28.48 -3.62 0.79
N THR A 774 -29.25 -4.42 0.05
CA THR A 774 -30.70 -4.18 -0.17
C THR A 774 -31.55 -4.41 1.08
N THR A 775 -31.20 -5.37 1.94
CA THR A 775 -31.87 -5.53 3.25
C THR A 775 -31.56 -4.36 4.18
N VAL A 776 -30.33 -3.84 4.20
CA VAL A 776 -29.98 -2.63 4.97
C VAL A 776 -30.67 -1.38 4.42
N GLU A 777 -30.78 -1.21 3.09
CA GLU A 777 -31.58 -0.12 2.47
C GLU A 777 -33.07 -0.23 2.88
N ALA A 778 -33.68 -1.42 2.83
CA ALA A 778 -35.08 -1.64 3.21
C ALA A 778 -35.35 -1.42 4.71
N ILE A 779 -34.44 -1.86 5.59
CA ILE A 779 -34.52 -1.60 7.03
C ILE A 779 -34.38 -0.09 7.31
N SER A 780 -33.45 0.59 6.64
CA SER A 780 -33.26 2.04 6.79
C SER A 780 -34.49 2.84 6.34
N LEU A 781 -35.15 2.41 5.26
CA LEU A 781 -36.41 3.00 4.79
C LEU A 781 -37.52 2.82 5.84
N HIS A 782 -37.65 1.62 6.45
CA HIS A 782 -38.60 1.39 7.53
C HIS A 782 -38.33 2.23 8.79
N PHE A 783 -37.08 2.59 9.07
CA PHE A 783 -36.72 3.50 10.17
C PHE A 783 -36.88 5.00 9.84
N THR A 784 -37.35 5.37 8.64
CA THR A 784 -37.49 6.77 8.20
C THR A 784 -38.92 7.22 7.87
N GLN A 785 -39.94 6.39 8.09
CA GLN A 785 -41.34 6.85 8.05
C GLN A 785 -41.71 7.59 9.36
N PRO A 786 -42.12 8.87 9.29
CA PRO A 786 -42.77 9.53 10.41
C PRO A 786 -44.23 9.05 10.53
N THR A 787 -44.69 8.87 11.77
CA THR A 787 -46.07 8.51 12.08
C THR A 787 -47.02 9.69 11.86
N CYS A 788 -47.91 9.59 10.88
CA CYS A 788 -49.19 10.28 10.83
C CYS A 788 -50.22 9.35 10.18
N ASP A 789 -51.36 9.17 10.82
CA ASP A 789 -52.49 8.41 10.27
C ASP A 789 -53.23 9.21 9.20
N ASP A 790 -53.75 8.52 8.17
CA ASP A 790 -55.17 8.66 7.82
C ASP A 790 -55.66 7.49 6.93
N HIS A 791 -56.97 7.27 6.91
CA HIS A 791 -57.59 6.08 6.32
C HIS A 791 -57.60 6.04 4.79
N MET A 792 -57.41 4.84 4.19
CA MET A 792 -58.44 4.08 3.42
C MET A 792 -57.85 3.14 2.33
N SER A 793 -58.35 1.89 2.31
CA SER A 793 -58.26 0.85 1.25
C SER A 793 -56.95 0.65 0.45
N ALA A 794 -56.02 -0.18 0.97
CA ALA A 794 -54.95 -0.81 0.16
C ALA A 794 -54.37 -2.14 0.72
N GLN A 795 -55.04 -2.82 1.67
CA GLN A 795 -54.39 -3.87 2.47
C GLN A 795 -54.28 -5.27 1.82
N ASP A 796 -55.10 -5.60 0.81
CA ASP A 796 -55.11 -6.97 0.25
C ASP A 796 -54.15 -7.18 -0.94
N THR A 797 -53.78 -6.13 -1.69
CA THR A 797 -52.82 -6.25 -2.80
C THR A 797 -51.37 -6.31 -2.31
N ALA A 798 -51.06 -5.72 -1.15
CA ALA A 798 -49.69 -5.62 -0.62
C ALA A 798 -49.20 -6.90 0.09
N ARG A 799 -50.10 -7.70 0.69
CA ARG A 799 -49.72 -8.92 1.45
C ARG A 799 -49.28 -10.10 0.57
N ILE A 800 -49.75 -10.16 -0.67
CA ILE A 800 -49.40 -11.24 -1.60
C ILE A 800 -48.02 -10.98 -2.26
N SER A 801 -47.66 -9.72 -2.54
CA SER A 801 -46.37 -9.37 -3.14
C SER A 801 -45.19 -9.44 -2.15
N THR A 802 -45.41 -9.07 -0.88
CA THR A 802 -44.34 -9.00 0.13
C THR A 802 -43.91 -10.36 0.67
N SER A 803 -44.85 -11.30 0.88
CA SER A 803 -44.53 -12.66 1.33
C SER A 803 -43.70 -13.46 0.31
N GLY A 804 -43.99 -13.30 -0.99
CA GLY A 804 -43.18 -13.85 -2.07
C GLY A 804 -41.75 -13.31 -2.07
N HIS A 805 -41.57 -11.99 -1.99
CA HIS A 805 -40.24 -11.38 -2.01
C HIS A 805 -39.39 -11.73 -0.77
N GLN A 806 -39.94 -11.72 0.44
CA GLN A 806 -39.18 -12.14 1.64
C GLN A 806 -38.83 -13.63 1.64
N SER A 807 -39.66 -14.50 1.06
CA SER A 807 -39.35 -15.93 0.88
C SER A 807 -38.18 -16.15 -0.10
N ILE A 808 -38.17 -15.42 -1.21
CA ILE A 808 -37.09 -15.45 -2.22
C ILE A 808 -35.78 -14.89 -1.63
N GLN A 809 -35.84 -13.75 -0.92
CA GLN A 809 -34.68 -13.11 -0.31
C GLN A 809 -33.99 -14.01 0.72
N ASN A 810 -34.77 -14.82 1.46
CA ASN A 810 -34.27 -15.84 2.38
C ASN A 810 -33.82 -17.15 1.71
N SER A 811 -33.99 -17.32 0.40
CA SER A 811 -33.68 -18.56 -0.32
C SER A 811 -32.49 -18.47 -1.28
N VAL A 812 -32.16 -17.24 -1.74
CA VAL A 812 -30.99 -16.90 -2.56
C VAL A 812 -29.73 -16.67 -1.71
N VAL A 813 -29.91 -15.95 -0.60
CA VAL A 813 -29.00 -15.88 0.57
C VAL A 813 -29.29 -17.08 1.46
#